data_AF-A0A8D0F734-F1
#
_entry.id   AF-A0A8D0F734-F1
#
_cell.length_a   1.000
_cell.length_b   1.000
_cell.length_c   1.000
_cell.angle_alpha   90.00
_cell.angle_beta   90.00
_cell.angle_gamma   90.00
#
_symmetry.space_group_name_H-M   'P 1'
#
loop_
_entity.id
_entity.type
_entity.pdbx_description
1 polymer ?
#
loop_
_entity_poly.entity_id
_entity_poly.type
_entity_poly.pdbx_seq_one_letter_code
_entity_poly.pdbx_strand_id
1 'polypeptide(L)'
;VNMNFLFFFYILKCKLLYMDRKEARVCVICHSVLMNAQAWENMMSASSQSPNPNNPAEYCSTIPPLQQAQASGALSSPPPTVMVPVGVLKHPGAEVAQPREQRRVWFADGILPNGEVADAAKLTVAGTTSTGTLAVSHDPSKPVTNNTLSAETDNASVFSGNITQVGSPVGSAMNLIPEDGLPPILISTGVKGDYAVEERPSQISVMQQLEDGGPDPLVFVLNANLLSMVKIVNYVNRKCWCFTTKGMHAVGQSEIVILLQCLPDEKCLPKDIFNHFVQLYRDALAGNVVGNLGHSFFSQSFLGSKEHGGFLYVAATYQSLQDLVLPTPPYLFGILIQKWETPWAKVFPIRLMLRLGAEYRLYPCPLFSVRFRKPLFGETGHTIMNLLADFRNYQYTLPVVQGLVVDMEVRKTSIKIPSNRYNEMMKAMNKSNEHVLAGGACFNEKADSHLVCVQNDDGNYQTQAISIHNQPRKVTGASFFVFSGALKSSSGYLAKSSIVEDGVMVQITAENMDSLRQALREMKDFTITCGKVDAEDPQEHVHIQWVEDDKNFSKGVVSPIDGKSMESITSVKIFHGSEYKANGKVIRWTEVFFLENDEQHNGLSDPADHSRLTENVAKAFCLALCPHLKLLKEDGMTKLGLRVTLDSDQVGYQAGSNGQPLPSQYMNDLDSALVPVIHGGACQLSEGPVIMELIFYILENIS
;
A
#
# COMPACT_ATOMS: atom_id res chain seq x y z
N VAL A 1 -7.35 16.29 -16.52
CA VAL A 1 -8.63 15.55 -16.44
C VAL A 1 -8.37 14.11 -16.81
N ASN A 2 -8.17 13.22 -15.81
CA ASN A 2 -8.19 11.76 -15.96
C ASN A 2 -8.10 11.12 -14.55
N MET A 3 -9.25 10.89 -13.93
CA MET A 3 -9.40 10.09 -12.71
C MET A 3 -10.60 9.17 -12.91
N ASN A 4 -10.34 7.96 -13.43
CA ASN A 4 -11.30 6.87 -13.51
C ASN A 4 -10.60 5.61 -14.04
N PHE A 5 -10.04 4.77 -13.16
CA PHE A 5 -9.85 3.32 -13.42
C PHE A 5 -9.48 2.50 -12.17
N LEU A 6 -10.07 2.79 -11.00
CA LEU A 6 -9.86 1.97 -9.79
C LEU A 6 -11.06 1.88 -8.82
N PHE A 7 -12.28 2.26 -9.24
CA PHE A 7 -13.50 2.09 -8.44
C PHE A 7 -14.63 1.43 -9.23
N PHE A 8 -14.51 0.11 -9.39
CA PHE A 8 -15.60 -0.78 -9.82
C PHE A 8 -15.97 -1.79 -8.72
N PHE A 9 -16.19 -1.25 -7.52
CA PHE A 9 -16.95 -1.92 -6.45
C PHE A 9 -18.09 -0.99 -6.04
N TYR A 10 -19.31 -1.51 -6.18
CA TYR A 10 -20.62 -0.91 -5.86
C TYR A 10 -20.89 0.49 -6.46
N ILE A 11 -21.92 0.53 -7.32
CA ILE A 11 -22.43 1.75 -7.93
C ILE A 11 -23.79 2.07 -7.30
N LEU A 12 -23.87 3.19 -6.61
CA LEU A 12 -25.10 3.69 -5.99
C LEU A 12 -25.73 4.77 -6.87
N LYS A 13 -27.02 5.01 -6.68
CA LYS A 13 -27.75 6.07 -7.38
C LYS A 13 -27.82 7.33 -6.51
N CYS A 14 -27.41 8.48 -7.06
CA CYS A 14 -27.49 9.78 -6.38
C CYS A 14 -28.08 10.83 -7.31
N LYS A 15 -28.81 11.81 -6.76
CA LYS A 15 -29.28 12.98 -7.51
C LYS A 15 -28.21 14.06 -7.52
N LEU A 16 -27.69 14.42 -8.69
CA LEU A 16 -26.55 15.34 -8.81
C LEU A 16 -27.01 16.77 -9.13
N LEU A 17 -26.58 17.76 -8.33
CA LEU A 17 -27.02 19.15 -8.49
C LEU A 17 -26.70 19.73 -9.88
N TYR A 18 -25.49 19.47 -10.39
CA TYR A 18 -25.06 19.93 -11.73
C TYR A 18 -25.80 19.25 -12.90
N MET A 19 -26.66 18.27 -12.61
CA MET A 19 -27.54 17.59 -13.57
C MET A 19 -29.02 17.87 -13.26
N ASP A 20 -29.36 19.06 -12.76
CA ASP A 20 -30.74 19.44 -12.37
C ASP A 20 -31.38 18.49 -11.34
N ARG A 21 -30.57 17.91 -10.44
CA ARG A 21 -30.98 16.85 -9.50
C ARG A 21 -31.53 15.57 -10.18
N LYS A 22 -31.17 15.31 -11.45
CA LYS A 22 -31.43 14.03 -12.13
C LYS A 22 -30.64 12.90 -11.46
N GLU A 23 -31.22 11.70 -11.49
CA GLU A 23 -30.65 10.50 -10.88
C GLU A 23 -29.50 9.95 -11.75
N ALA A 24 -28.30 9.85 -11.18
CA ALA A 24 -27.10 9.38 -11.85
C ALA A 24 -26.39 8.30 -11.02
N ARG A 25 -25.52 7.54 -11.69
CA ARG A 25 -24.74 6.44 -11.09
C ARG A 25 -23.37 6.95 -10.60
N VAL A 26 -23.06 6.73 -9.33
CA VAL A 26 -21.81 7.15 -8.65
C VAL A 26 -21.20 5.99 -7.87
N CYS A 27 -19.88 5.98 -7.65
CA CYS A 27 -19.23 5.01 -6.76
C CYS A 27 -19.55 5.31 -5.28
N VAL A 28 -19.35 4.33 -4.40
CA VAL A 28 -19.64 4.45 -2.95
C VAL A 28 -18.96 5.66 -2.31
N ILE A 29 -17.70 5.96 -2.65
CA ILE A 29 -16.99 7.12 -2.08
C ILE A 29 -17.66 8.42 -2.48
N CYS A 30 -17.94 8.63 -3.77
CA CYS A 30 -18.67 9.81 -4.23
C CYS A 30 -20.08 9.88 -3.61
N HIS A 31 -20.77 8.75 -3.46
CA HIS A 31 -22.07 8.70 -2.77
C HIS A 31 -21.96 9.11 -1.30
N SER A 32 -20.98 8.59 -0.56
CA SER A 32 -20.73 8.94 0.85
C SER A 32 -20.37 10.43 1.00
N VAL A 33 -19.49 10.95 0.15
CA VAL A 33 -19.12 12.38 0.13
C VAL A 33 -20.32 13.26 -0.19
N LEU A 34 -21.16 12.89 -1.17
CA LEU A 34 -22.38 13.64 -1.53
C LEU A 34 -23.46 13.58 -0.45
N MET A 35 -23.66 12.42 0.19
CA MET A 35 -24.60 12.26 1.32
C MET A 35 -24.12 13.01 2.56
N ASN A 36 -22.81 12.98 2.86
CA ASN A 36 -22.24 13.77 3.95
C ASN A 36 -22.31 15.27 3.66
N ALA A 37 -22.03 15.70 2.43
CA ALA A 37 -22.22 17.09 2.02
C ALA A 37 -23.68 17.53 2.17
N GLN A 38 -24.66 16.72 1.74
CA GLN A 38 -26.08 17.01 1.94
C GLN A 38 -26.51 16.94 3.40
N ALA A 39 -25.93 16.06 4.23
CA ALA A 39 -26.16 16.04 5.67
C ALA A 39 -25.62 17.32 6.34
N TRP A 40 -24.47 17.82 5.90
CA TRP A 40 -23.88 19.08 6.38
C TRP A 40 -24.65 20.31 5.87
N GLU A 41 -25.07 20.35 4.60
CA GLU A 41 -25.97 21.39 4.06
C GLU A 41 -27.32 21.40 4.80
N ASN A 42 -27.87 20.22 5.11
CA ASN A 42 -29.09 20.09 5.91
C ASN A 42 -28.87 20.51 7.38
N MET A 43 -27.72 20.21 7.99
CA MET A 43 -27.37 20.71 9.34
C MET A 43 -27.23 22.23 9.35
N MET A 44 -26.54 22.82 8.39
CA MET A 44 -26.39 24.27 8.28
C MET A 44 -27.74 24.95 8.01
N SER A 45 -28.60 24.34 7.19
CA SER A 45 -29.98 24.82 6.95
C SER A 45 -30.86 24.71 8.20
N ALA A 46 -30.80 23.58 8.91
CA ALA A 46 -31.53 23.36 10.17
C ALA A 46 -31.05 24.32 11.28
N SER A 47 -29.76 24.68 11.28
CA SER A 47 -29.20 25.63 12.25
C SER A 47 -29.73 27.07 12.11
N SER A 48 -30.49 27.39 11.06
CA SER A 48 -31.19 28.68 10.94
C SER A 48 -32.58 28.73 11.61
N GLN A 49 -33.09 27.63 12.17
CA GLN A 49 -34.38 27.60 12.88
C GLN A 49 -34.31 26.81 14.19
N SER A 50 -33.68 27.40 15.22
CA SER A 50 -33.97 27.04 16.62
C SER A 50 -35.41 27.46 16.97
N PRO A 51 -36.26 26.57 17.49
CA PRO A 51 -37.64 26.94 17.84
C PRO A 51 -37.67 27.99 18.97
N ASN A 52 -38.69 28.83 18.97
CA ASN A 52 -38.76 30.02 19.81
C ASN A 52 -39.02 29.65 21.28
N PRO A 53 -38.11 29.97 22.24
CA PRO A 53 -38.28 29.61 23.65
C PRO A 53 -39.47 30.32 24.33
N ASN A 54 -40.07 31.33 23.70
CA ASN A 54 -41.29 31.97 24.17
C ASN A 54 -42.59 31.36 23.59
N ASN A 55 -42.51 30.32 22.76
CA ASN A 55 -43.69 29.62 22.22
C ASN A 55 -43.74 28.14 22.69
N PRO A 56 -44.54 27.81 23.72
CA PRO A 56 -44.66 26.44 24.22
C PRO A 56 -45.15 25.40 23.21
N ALA A 57 -45.80 25.83 22.11
CA ALA A 57 -46.28 24.94 21.06
C ALA A 57 -45.17 24.37 20.15
N GLU A 58 -43.95 24.93 20.19
CA GLU A 58 -42.84 24.51 19.31
C GLU A 58 -41.91 23.46 19.95
N TYR A 59 -42.01 23.21 21.26
CA TYR A 59 -41.18 22.24 21.99
C TYR A 59 -41.95 21.04 22.57
N CYS A 60 -43.28 21.10 22.66
CA CYS A 60 -44.10 20.02 23.21
C CYS A 60 -44.63 19.08 22.12
N SER A 61 -44.35 17.79 22.25
CA SER A 61 -44.90 16.75 21.36
C SER A 61 -46.44 16.72 21.42
N THR A 62 -47.08 16.74 20.25
CA THR A 62 -48.53 16.55 20.09
C THR A 62 -48.93 15.08 19.87
N ILE A 63 -47.95 14.16 19.89
CA ILE A 63 -48.16 12.73 19.67
C ILE A 63 -48.77 12.08 20.93
N PRO A 64 -49.88 11.32 20.83
CA PRO A 64 -50.43 10.57 21.95
C PRO A 64 -49.40 9.60 22.57
N PRO A 65 -49.27 9.49 23.91
CA PRO A 65 -48.25 8.67 24.55
C PRO A 65 -48.20 7.20 24.09
N LEU A 66 -49.35 6.63 23.72
CA LEU A 66 -49.47 5.26 23.19
C LEU A 66 -48.70 5.07 21.87
N GLN A 67 -48.68 6.07 20.97
CA GLN A 67 -47.90 6.00 19.73
C GLN A 67 -46.40 6.20 19.98
N GLN A 68 -46.04 7.02 20.97
CA GLN A 68 -44.64 7.28 21.31
C GLN A 68 -43.96 6.06 21.98
N ALA A 69 -44.72 5.28 22.76
CA ALA A 69 -44.30 3.98 23.27
C ALA A 69 -44.18 2.90 22.18
N GLN A 70 -45.04 2.92 21.14
CA GLN A 70 -44.94 2.00 20.01
C GLN A 70 -43.73 2.28 19.11
N ALA A 71 -43.39 3.55 18.89
CA ALA A 71 -42.25 3.97 18.05
C ALA A 71 -40.87 3.65 18.64
N SER A 72 -40.80 3.24 19.92
CA SER A 72 -39.55 2.97 20.66
C SER A 72 -39.32 1.47 20.97
N GLY A 73 -40.16 0.57 20.44
CA GLY A 73 -39.93 -0.89 20.46
C GLY A 73 -40.09 -1.61 21.80
N ALA A 74 -40.25 -0.89 22.92
CA ALA A 74 -40.24 -1.43 24.28
C ALA A 74 -41.61 -2.03 24.71
N LEU A 75 -42.04 -3.13 24.09
CA LEU A 75 -43.30 -3.82 24.38
C LEU A 75 -43.29 -4.69 25.66
N SER A 76 -42.65 -4.24 26.75
CA SER A 76 -42.54 -5.03 27.99
C SER A 76 -42.33 -4.25 29.31
N SER A 77 -42.91 -3.05 29.48
CA SER A 77 -42.96 -2.36 30.79
C SER A 77 -44.16 -1.41 30.95
N PRO A 78 -44.73 -1.23 32.16
CA PRO A 78 -45.83 -0.29 32.39
C PRO A 78 -45.35 1.18 32.40
N PRO A 79 -46.21 2.15 32.01
CA PRO A 79 -45.82 3.56 31.91
C PRO A 79 -45.76 4.26 33.27
N PRO A 80 -44.80 5.18 33.50
CA PRO A 80 -44.72 5.98 34.72
C PRO A 80 -45.74 7.12 34.75
N THR A 81 -46.40 7.32 35.88
CA THR A 81 -47.41 8.38 36.09
C THR A 81 -46.74 9.74 36.32
N VAL A 82 -47.15 10.76 35.55
CA VAL A 82 -46.78 12.17 35.79
C VAL A 82 -48.04 13.00 36.02
N MET A 83 -48.12 13.68 37.17
CA MET A 83 -49.22 14.61 37.48
C MET A 83 -48.91 16.01 36.96
N VAL A 84 -49.90 16.66 36.34
CA VAL A 84 -49.80 18.05 35.85
C VAL A 84 -50.91 18.91 36.49
N PRO A 85 -50.58 19.93 37.30
CA PRO A 85 -51.54 20.95 37.73
C PRO A 85 -51.95 21.86 36.57
N VAL A 86 -53.24 22.12 36.39
CA VAL A 86 -53.79 22.87 35.25
C VAL A 86 -53.92 24.37 35.55
N GLY A 87 -53.40 25.23 34.66
CA GLY A 87 -53.57 26.69 34.69
C GLY A 87 -54.55 27.19 33.61
N VAL A 88 -55.60 27.91 34.01
CA VAL A 88 -56.82 28.12 33.20
C VAL A 88 -56.85 29.44 32.43
N LEU A 89 -56.98 29.35 31.09
CA LEU A 89 -57.67 30.24 30.12
C LEU A 89 -57.80 31.77 30.36
N LYS A 90 -57.26 32.60 29.44
CA LYS A 90 -58.04 33.42 28.45
C LYS A 90 -57.18 34.34 27.53
N HIS A 91 -57.75 34.71 26.38
CA HIS A 91 -57.28 35.70 25.38
C HIS A 91 -57.77 37.14 25.75
N PRO A 92 -57.56 38.23 24.93
CA PRO A 92 -56.76 38.40 23.70
C PRO A 92 -55.86 39.68 23.73
N GLY A 93 -55.23 40.04 22.61
CA GLY A 93 -54.69 41.40 22.40
C GLY A 93 -53.43 41.46 21.53
N ALA A 94 -53.08 42.65 21.04
CA ALA A 94 -51.91 42.92 20.19
C ALA A 94 -51.20 44.22 20.61
N GLU A 95 -50.05 44.46 19.97
CA GLU A 95 -49.27 45.72 19.92
C GLU A 95 -48.40 46.14 21.14
N VAL A 96 -47.09 46.23 20.84
CA VAL A 96 -46.18 47.37 21.11
C VAL A 96 -45.66 47.63 22.55
N ALA A 97 -44.42 48.13 22.57
CA ALA A 97 -43.67 48.81 23.65
C ALA A 97 -42.76 47.99 24.60
N GLN A 98 -41.59 48.61 24.80
CA GLN A 98 -40.47 48.31 25.70
C GLN A 98 -40.78 48.76 27.17
N PRO A 99 -39.81 48.75 28.10
CA PRO A 99 -38.90 47.68 28.51
C PRO A 99 -38.91 47.46 30.05
N ARG A 100 -38.34 46.35 30.54
CA ARG A 100 -37.80 46.28 31.92
C ARG A 100 -36.49 45.48 31.98
N GLU A 101 -35.59 45.95 32.82
CA GLU A 101 -34.22 45.45 32.95
C GLU A 101 -34.14 44.15 33.75
N GLN A 102 -33.13 43.32 33.43
CA GLN A 102 -32.56 42.36 34.37
C GLN A 102 -31.03 42.51 34.40
N ARG A 103 -30.44 42.16 35.54
CA ARG A 103 -29.06 42.54 35.91
C ARG A 103 -28.02 41.76 35.10
N ARG A 104 -26.99 42.45 34.58
CA ARG A 104 -25.78 41.82 34.03
C ARG A 104 -24.76 41.52 35.12
N VAL A 105 -24.02 40.44 34.92
CA VAL A 105 -22.81 40.07 35.67
C VAL A 105 -21.60 40.39 34.79
N TRP A 106 -20.48 40.78 35.40
CA TRP A 106 -19.24 41.16 34.71
C TRP A 106 -18.13 40.16 35.03
N PHE A 107 -17.30 39.84 34.05
CA PHE A 107 -16.09 39.03 34.21
C PHE A 107 -14.84 39.91 34.09
N ALA A 108 -13.74 39.46 34.71
CA ALA A 108 -12.57 40.30 35.01
C ALA A 108 -11.66 40.64 33.81
N ASP A 109 -11.97 40.10 32.63
CA ASP A 109 -11.31 40.33 31.34
C ASP A 109 -12.10 41.29 30.41
N GLY A 110 -13.34 41.64 30.77
CA GLY A 110 -14.16 42.64 30.07
C GLY A 110 -14.91 42.14 28.84
N ILE A 111 -14.90 40.83 28.54
CA ILE A 111 -15.54 40.26 27.34
C ILE A 111 -16.96 39.78 27.66
N LEU A 112 -17.90 40.00 26.74
CA LEU A 112 -19.29 39.53 26.83
C LEU A 112 -19.48 38.21 26.05
N PRO A 113 -20.51 37.39 26.37
CA PRO A 113 -20.70 36.03 25.83
C PRO A 113 -20.89 35.90 24.30
N ASN A 114 -20.87 37.03 23.58
CA ASN A 114 -21.13 37.15 22.16
C ASN A 114 -19.83 37.32 21.32
N GLY A 115 -18.67 37.50 21.97
CA GLY A 115 -17.36 37.56 21.30
C GLY A 115 -16.98 38.90 20.66
N GLU A 116 -17.82 39.93 20.77
CA GLU A 116 -17.52 41.27 20.24
C GLU A 116 -16.72 42.13 21.24
N VAL A 117 -15.71 42.85 20.73
CA VAL A 117 -15.00 43.92 21.46
C VAL A 117 -15.78 45.23 21.26
N ALA A 118 -16.08 45.93 22.35
CA ALA A 118 -16.81 47.20 22.30
C ALA A 118 -15.91 48.36 21.84
N ASP A 119 -16.06 48.79 20.58
CA ASP A 119 -15.43 50.00 20.04
C ASP A 119 -16.46 51.13 19.80
N ALA A 120 -15.98 52.36 19.58
CA ALA A 120 -16.66 53.57 20.03
C ALA A 120 -17.40 54.39 18.95
N ALA A 121 -18.39 55.15 19.47
CA ALA A 121 -18.92 56.40 18.94
C ALA A 121 -19.69 56.39 17.60
N LYS A 122 -21.02 56.52 17.71
CA LYS A 122 -21.68 57.85 17.62
C LYS A 122 -23.19 57.81 17.89
N LEU A 123 -23.65 58.67 18.79
CA LEU A 123 -24.71 59.63 18.49
C LEU A 123 -24.52 60.89 19.36
N THR A 124 -25.05 62.02 18.91
CA THR A 124 -24.71 63.38 19.38
C THR A 124 -25.92 64.14 19.94
N VAL A 125 -25.72 65.42 20.32
CA VAL A 125 -26.72 66.41 20.82
C VAL A 125 -27.00 66.25 22.33
N ALA A 126 -26.81 67.26 23.20
CA ALA A 126 -26.17 68.59 23.05
C ALA A 126 -25.70 69.11 24.44
N GLY A 127 -24.82 70.14 24.48
CA GLY A 127 -24.45 70.82 25.74
C GLY A 127 -23.15 71.64 25.73
N THR A 128 -23.23 72.87 25.21
CA THR A 128 -22.48 74.10 25.62
C THR A 128 -21.14 74.02 26.40
N THR A 129 -20.11 74.72 25.87
CA THR A 129 -19.04 75.49 26.60
C THR A 129 -18.05 74.76 27.54
N SER A 130 -16.81 75.23 27.82
CA SER A 130 -15.84 76.10 27.10
C SER A 130 -14.47 76.13 27.82
N THR A 131 -13.35 76.03 27.08
CA THR A 131 -11.99 76.59 27.37
C THR A 131 -11.27 76.39 28.74
N GLY A 132 -10.09 75.73 28.71
CA GLY A 132 -8.93 76.02 29.60
C GLY A 132 -8.75 75.16 30.88
N THR A 133 -7.62 75.16 31.63
CA THR A 133 -6.18 75.52 31.36
C THR A 133 -5.27 74.97 32.50
N LEU A 134 -3.93 74.86 32.28
CA LEU A 134 -2.83 74.64 33.29
C LEU A 134 -2.74 73.21 33.93
N ALA A 135 -1.59 72.51 34.04
CA ALA A 135 -0.25 72.75 34.66
C ALA A 135 -0.21 72.38 36.18
N VAL A 136 0.88 71.91 36.84
CA VAL A 136 2.35 72.19 36.79
C VAL A 136 3.21 70.93 37.12
N SER A 137 4.54 71.02 36.93
CA SER A 137 5.64 70.02 37.04
C SER A 137 6.16 69.64 38.45
N HIS A 138 6.94 68.55 38.56
CA HIS A 138 8.35 68.63 39.07
C HIS A 138 9.23 67.38 38.79
N ASP A 139 10.55 67.59 38.76
CA ASP A 139 11.72 66.68 38.73
C ASP A 139 12.80 67.33 39.68
N PRO A 140 13.82 66.65 40.29
CA PRO A 140 15.01 66.09 39.59
C PRO A 140 15.75 64.85 40.21
N SER A 141 16.54 64.11 39.41
CA SER A 141 18.02 63.89 39.62
C SER A 141 18.68 62.85 38.67
N LYS A 142 20.03 62.85 38.61
CA LYS A 142 20.98 62.19 37.66
C LYS A 142 22.38 62.11 38.33
N PRO A 143 23.53 61.75 37.69
CA PRO A 143 23.85 61.02 36.42
C PRO A 143 24.59 59.66 36.72
N VAL A 144 25.65 59.06 36.09
CA VAL A 144 26.66 59.37 35.02
C VAL A 144 27.31 58.09 34.42
N THR A 145 27.70 58.12 33.11
CA THR A 145 28.87 57.47 32.40
C THR A 145 29.24 55.97 32.57
N ASN A 146 30.07 55.30 31.73
CA ASN A 146 30.99 55.77 30.67
C ASN A 146 31.20 54.79 29.47
N ASN A 147 31.89 55.24 28.41
CA ASN A 147 32.25 54.49 27.20
C ASN A 147 33.55 53.65 27.33
N THR A 148 33.77 52.66 26.45
CA THR A 148 34.89 52.66 25.44
C THR A 148 34.84 51.44 24.49
N LEU A 149 35.48 51.55 23.32
CA LEU A 149 35.78 50.44 22.41
C LEU A 149 37.24 50.00 22.54
N SER A 150 37.54 48.75 22.18
CA SER A 150 38.85 48.31 21.68
C SER A 150 38.69 47.14 20.71
N ALA A 151 39.58 47.03 19.73
CA ALA A 151 39.64 45.95 18.74
C ALA A 151 41.06 45.36 18.74
N GLU A 152 41.36 44.52 17.74
CA GLU A 152 42.57 43.70 17.56
C GLU A 152 42.48 42.35 18.32
N THR A 153 42.36 41.19 17.67
CA THR A 153 43.17 40.53 16.62
C THR A 153 44.42 39.86 17.20
N ASP A 154 44.39 38.52 17.34
CA ASP A 154 45.45 37.68 16.75
C ASP A 154 45.01 36.21 16.55
N ASN A 155 45.82 35.43 15.83
CA ASN A 155 45.56 34.04 15.46
C ASN A 155 46.19 33.03 16.43
N ALA A 156 45.46 31.97 16.77
CA ALA A 156 46.05 30.70 17.21
C ALA A 156 45.15 29.51 16.84
N SER A 157 45.68 28.57 16.05
CA SER A 157 44.98 27.34 15.69
C SER A 157 45.06 26.30 16.81
N VAL A 158 43.92 25.78 17.27
CA VAL A 158 43.87 24.52 18.03
C VAL A 158 42.91 23.55 17.35
N PHE A 159 43.42 22.36 17.07
CA PHE A 159 42.70 21.27 16.41
C PHE A 159 41.75 20.61 17.42
N SER A 160 40.44 20.66 17.19
CA SER A 160 39.46 19.94 18.02
C SER A 160 38.24 19.53 17.20
N GLY A 161 38.24 18.29 16.72
CA GLY A 161 37.08 17.70 16.06
C GLY A 161 36.03 17.30 17.10
N ASN A 162 34.93 18.06 17.19
CA ASN A 162 33.85 17.76 18.12
C ASN A 162 33.07 16.52 17.67
N ILE A 163 33.39 15.36 18.25
CA ILE A 163 32.56 14.16 18.19
C ILE A 163 31.35 14.39 19.11
N THR A 164 30.20 14.74 18.53
CA THR A 164 28.93 14.91 19.27
C THR A 164 28.20 13.58 19.42
N GLN A 165 28.09 13.09 20.66
CA GLN A 165 27.30 11.89 20.98
C GLN A 165 25.80 12.20 21.12
N VAL A 166 24.99 11.32 20.52
CA VAL A 166 23.58 11.00 20.84
C VAL A 166 22.61 12.19 20.99
N GLY A 167 22.27 12.78 19.84
CA GLY A 167 20.99 13.46 19.60
C GLY A 167 20.71 13.43 18.10
N SER A 168 19.61 12.80 17.67
CA SER A 168 19.28 12.41 16.27
C SER A 168 20.14 13.11 15.19
N PRO A 169 21.29 12.55 14.78
CA PRO A 169 22.29 13.25 13.97
C PRO A 169 21.92 13.40 12.48
N VAL A 170 20.66 13.13 12.14
CA VAL A 170 20.15 12.99 10.79
C VAL A 170 18.98 13.94 10.64
N GLY A 171 19.12 14.91 9.72
CA GLY A 171 18.08 15.92 9.48
C GLY A 171 16.75 15.29 9.07
N SER A 172 15.64 15.94 9.43
CA SER A 172 14.27 15.45 9.23
C SER A 172 13.78 15.47 7.77
N ALA A 173 14.68 15.42 6.78
CA ALA A 173 14.35 15.55 5.37
C ALA A 173 13.99 14.20 4.72
N MET A 174 13.01 14.23 3.81
CA MET A 174 12.62 13.08 2.97
C MET A 174 13.70 12.61 1.98
N ASN A 175 14.78 13.37 1.79
CA ASN A 175 15.95 13.01 1.00
C ASN A 175 17.20 13.65 1.62
N LEU A 176 18.21 12.83 1.92
CA LEU A 176 19.52 13.26 2.42
C LEU A 176 20.64 13.16 1.37
N ILE A 177 20.31 12.71 0.15
CA ILE A 177 21.25 12.65 -0.96
C ILE A 177 21.52 14.09 -1.41
N PRO A 178 22.75 14.63 -1.26
CA PRO A 178 23.08 15.98 -1.71
C PRO A 178 23.11 16.05 -3.25
N GLU A 179 23.17 17.25 -3.83
CA GLU A 179 23.37 17.41 -5.28
C GLU A 179 24.76 16.89 -5.69
N ASP A 180 25.82 17.41 -5.06
CA ASP A 180 27.20 16.94 -5.19
C ASP A 180 27.63 16.04 -4.02
N GLY A 181 28.44 15.02 -4.30
CA GLY A 181 28.93 14.06 -3.29
C GLY A 181 27.98 12.89 -2.99
N LEU A 182 28.19 12.21 -1.86
CA LEU A 182 27.44 11.03 -1.43
C LEU A 182 26.51 11.36 -0.24
N PRO A 183 25.42 10.58 -0.02
CA PRO A 183 24.62 10.68 1.19
C PRO A 183 25.41 10.26 2.45
N PRO A 184 24.93 10.60 3.66
CA PRO A 184 25.56 10.20 4.92
C PRO A 184 25.77 8.69 5.04
N ILE A 185 26.82 8.28 5.76
CA ILE A 185 27.13 6.87 6.07
C ILE A 185 27.09 6.62 7.58
N LEU A 186 26.58 5.45 7.97
CA LEU A 186 26.62 4.93 9.33
C LEU A 186 27.89 4.11 9.54
N ILE A 187 28.69 4.50 10.53
CA ILE A 187 29.93 3.83 10.93
C ILE A 187 29.69 3.19 12.31
N SER A 188 29.87 1.87 12.43
CA SER A 188 29.80 1.22 13.74
C SER A 188 30.97 1.66 14.61
N THR A 189 30.70 2.04 15.87
CA THR A 189 31.74 2.45 16.81
C THR A 189 32.46 1.27 17.48
N GLY A 190 32.14 0.04 17.09
CA GLY A 190 32.59 -1.20 17.74
C GLY A 190 31.78 -1.59 18.98
N VAL A 191 30.91 -0.70 19.48
CA VAL A 191 29.95 -1.00 20.55
C VAL A 191 28.62 -1.44 19.93
N LYS A 192 28.07 -2.58 20.38
CA LYS A 192 26.86 -3.16 19.79
C LYS A 192 25.64 -2.25 19.99
N GLY A 193 25.20 -1.61 18.92
CA GLY A 193 24.04 -0.71 18.90
C GLY A 193 24.39 0.78 18.80
N ASP A 194 25.67 1.14 18.92
CA ASP A 194 26.15 2.52 18.76
C ASP A 194 26.76 2.74 17.37
N TYR A 195 26.44 3.89 16.78
CA TYR A 195 26.77 4.24 15.40
C TYR A 195 27.07 5.73 15.28
N ALA A 196 28.21 6.07 14.70
CA ALA A 196 28.51 7.42 14.24
C ALA A 196 27.90 7.67 12.86
N VAL A 197 27.57 8.93 12.56
CA VAL A 197 27.13 9.38 11.23
C VAL A 197 28.21 10.29 10.66
N GLU A 198 28.77 9.93 9.50
CA GLU A 198 29.59 10.84 8.69
C GLU A 198 28.67 11.43 7.61
N GLU A 199 28.33 12.73 7.72
CA GLU A 199 27.32 13.37 6.85
C GLU A 199 27.73 13.46 5.37
N ARG A 200 29.03 13.60 5.10
CA ARG A 200 29.57 13.88 3.76
C ARG A 200 30.80 12.99 3.48
N PRO A 201 30.62 11.67 3.35
CA PRO A 201 31.73 10.74 3.26
C PRO A 201 32.54 10.96 1.99
N SER A 202 33.87 10.98 2.15
CA SER A 202 34.76 11.20 1.01
C SER A 202 34.69 10.03 0.02
N GLN A 203 34.36 10.32 -1.24
CA GLN A 203 34.15 9.28 -2.26
C GLN A 203 35.39 8.38 -2.45
N ILE A 204 36.60 8.91 -2.26
CA ILE A 204 37.85 8.14 -2.36
C ILE A 204 37.92 7.08 -1.25
N SER A 205 37.62 7.44 0.01
CA SER A 205 37.59 6.50 1.14
C SER A 205 36.48 5.46 0.97
N VAL A 206 35.29 5.87 0.52
CA VAL A 206 34.16 4.97 0.24
C VAL A 206 34.52 3.95 -0.86
N MET A 207 35.12 4.40 -1.97
CA MET A 207 35.56 3.50 -3.03
C MET A 207 36.63 2.53 -2.52
N GLN A 208 37.63 3.02 -1.77
CA GLN A 208 38.67 2.16 -1.21
C GLN A 208 38.08 1.07 -0.29
N GLN A 209 37.22 1.43 0.67
CA GLN A 209 36.58 0.46 1.58
C GLN A 209 35.73 -0.60 0.84
N LEU A 210 35.12 -0.23 -0.29
CA LEU A 210 34.35 -1.15 -1.14
C LEU A 210 35.25 -2.06 -1.99
N GLU A 211 36.47 -1.64 -2.32
CA GLU A 211 37.46 -2.45 -3.05
C GLU A 211 38.35 -3.31 -2.15
N ASP A 212 38.62 -2.87 -0.91
CA ASP A 212 39.30 -3.64 0.15
C ASP A 212 38.48 -4.89 0.58
N GLY A 213 37.19 -4.95 0.22
CA GLY A 213 36.41 -6.19 0.20
C GLY A 213 35.94 -6.71 1.56
N GLY A 214 35.66 -5.81 2.51
CA GLY A 214 35.25 -6.15 3.88
C GLY A 214 34.03 -7.10 3.99
N PRO A 215 33.84 -7.78 5.15
CA PRO A 215 32.75 -8.72 5.35
C PRO A 215 31.38 -8.02 5.32
N ASP A 216 31.26 -6.87 5.98
CA ASP A 216 30.01 -6.10 6.07
C ASP A 216 29.85 -5.09 4.91
N PRO A 217 28.59 -4.78 4.51
CA PRO A 217 28.32 -3.73 3.53
C PRO A 217 28.41 -2.32 4.14
N LEU A 218 28.76 -1.31 3.34
CA LEU A 218 28.66 0.09 3.76
C LEU A 218 27.20 0.52 3.83
N VAL A 219 26.80 1.23 4.90
CA VAL A 219 25.39 1.54 5.20
C VAL A 219 25.12 3.05 5.04
N PHE A 220 24.48 3.43 3.94
CA PHE A 220 24.12 4.81 3.64
C PHE A 220 22.72 5.16 4.17
N VAL A 221 22.55 6.41 4.60
CA VAL A 221 21.29 6.96 5.12
C VAL A 221 20.62 7.81 4.04
N LEU A 222 19.50 7.35 3.49
CA LEU A 222 18.80 8.07 2.40
C LEU A 222 17.72 9.01 2.94
N ASN A 223 17.05 8.60 4.02
CA ASN A 223 16.33 9.45 4.97
C ASN A 223 16.31 8.74 6.34
N ALA A 224 15.77 9.39 7.38
CA ALA A 224 15.77 8.84 8.74
C ALA A 224 15.05 7.48 8.93
N ASN A 225 14.27 7.03 7.93
CA ASN A 225 13.55 5.76 7.92
C ASN A 225 13.98 4.81 6.78
N LEU A 226 14.91 5.21 5.92
CA LEU A 226 15.36 4.44 4.75
C LEU A 226 16.88 4.42 4.66
N LEU A 227 17.46 3.23 4.84
CA LEU A 227 18.87 2.95 4.63
C LEU A 227 19.07 2.21 3.31
N SER A 228 20.28 2.34 2.74
CA SER A 228 20.75 1.45 1.68
C SER A 228 22.13 0.90 1.97
N MET A 229 22.26 -0.42 1.92
CA MET A 229 23.52 -1.12 2.16
C MET A 229 24.16 -1.47 0.80
N VAL A 230 25.45 -1.16 0.66
CA VAL A 230 26.21 -1.31 -0.59
C VAL A 230 27.45 -2.17 -0.39
N LYS A 231 27.68 -3.13 -1.28
CA LYS A 231 28.88 -3.98 -1.30
C LYS A 231 29.27 -4.37 -2.73
N ILE A 232 30.56 -4.49 -3.01
CA ILE A 232 31.03 -5.12 -4.25
C ILE A 232 31.02 -6.65 -4.07
N VAL A 233 30.39 -7.38 -4.99
CA VAL A 233 30.27 -8.84 -4.97
C VAL A 233 30.69 -9.46 -6.31
N ASN A 234 31.12 -10.72 -6.30
CA ASN A 234 31.34 -11.51 -7.52
C ASN A 234 30.11 -12.42 -7.75
N TYR A 235 29.09 -11.90 -8.43
CA TYR A 235 27.84 -12.62 -8.64
C TYR A 235 27.81 -13.30 -10.01
N VAL A 236 27.77 -14.64 -10.02
CA VAL A 236 27.74 -15.47 -11.26
C VAL A 236 28.86 -15.06 -12.23
N ASN A 237 30.10 -15.00 -11.72
CA ASN A 237 31.32 -14.59 -12.42
C ASN A 237 31.30 -13.15 -12.97
N ARG A 238 30.66 -12.21 -12.26
CA ARG A 238 30.61 -10.77 -12.59
C ARG A 238 30.89 -9.92 -11.35
N LYS A 239 31.84 -8.96 -11.44
CA LYS A 239 31.97 -7.87 -10.44
C LYS A 239 30.70 -7.01 -10.53
N CYS A 240 29.93 -6.97 -9.46
CA CYS A 240 28.66 -6.25 -9.36
C CYS A 240 28.64 -5.39 -8.10
N TRP A 241 28.04 -4.21 -8.20
CA TRP A 241 27.53 -3.47 -7.06
C TRP A 241 26.25 -4.15 -6.56
N CYS A 242 26.28 -4.72 -5.36
CA CYS A 242 25.08 -5.12 -4.65
C CYS A 242 24.56 -3.93 -3.85
N PHE A 243 23.42 -3.38 -4.27
CA PHE A 243 22.63 -2.44 -3.50
C PHE A 243 21.45 -3.17 -2.86
N THR A 244 21.16 -2.89 -1.60
CA THR A 244 19.96 -3.36 -0.90
C THR A 244 19.32 -2.21 -0.12
N THR A 245 18.04 -2.30 0.21
CA THR A 245 17.34 -1.34 1.10
C THR A 245 17.03 -1.94 2.46
N LYS A 246 16.83 -1.04 3.44
CA LYS A 246 16.19 -1.36 4.73
C LYS A 246 15.32 -0.19 5.15
N GLY A 247 14.00 -0.41 5.19
CA GLY A 247 12.98 0.60 5.51
C GLY A 247 11.70 0.49 4.67
N MET A 248 11.74 -0.20 3.53
CA MET A 248 10.59 -0.37 2.63
C MET A 248 9.42 -1.11 3.30
N HIS A 249 9.69 -2.09 4.17
CA HIS A 249 8.64 -2.83 4.89
C HIS A 249 7.70 -1.91 5.67
N ALA A 250 8.20 -0.80 6.22
CA ALA A 250 7.43 0.15 7.02
C ALA A 250 6.56 1.12 6.19
N VAL A 251 6.57 0.97 4.86
CA VAL A 251 5.66 1.62 3.91
C VAL A 251 4.92 0.57 3.04
N GLY A 252 4.83 -0.69 3.52
CA GLY A 252 4.14 -1.79 2.83
C GLY A 252 4.85 -2.34 1.59
N GLN A 253 6.02 -1.79 1.25
CA GLN A 253 6.84 -2.13 0.10
C GLN A 253 7.80 -3.29 0.47
N SER A 254 8.11 -4.17 -0.48
CA SER A 254 9.19 -5.17 -0.28
C SER A 254 10.56 -4.48 -0.31
N GLU A 255 11.56 -4.98 0.43
CA GLU A 255 12.92 -4.43 0.31
C GLU A 255 13.47 -4.71 -1.09
N ILE A 256 14.26 -3.80 -1.64
CA ILE A 256 14.72 -3.84 -3.02
C ILE A 256 16.20 -4.20 -3.07
N VAL A 257 16.55 -5.14 -3.95
CA VAL A 257 17.92 -5.56 -4.24
C VAL A 257 18.25 -5.21 -5.69
N ILE A 258 19.40 -4.56 -5.94
CA ILE A 258 19.88 -4.27 -7.29
C ILE A 258 21.34 -4.71 -7.40
N LEU A 259 21.56 -5.79 -8.16
CA LEU A 259 22.89 -6.28 -8.53
C LEU A 259 23.34 -5.62 -9.83
N LEU A 260 23.92 -4.42 -9.76
CA LEU A 260 24.33 -3.65 -10.93
C LEU A 260 25.75 -4.05 -11.36
N GLN A 261 25.91 -4.64 -12.55
CA GLN A 261 27.24 -5.00 -13.06
C GLN A 261 28.14 -3.76 -13.15
N CYS A 262 29.36 -3.87 -12.62
CA CYS A 262 30.35 -2.80 -12.67
C CYS A 262 30.78 -2.53 -14.13
N LEU A 263 31.04 -1.26 -14.44
CA LEU A 263 31.71 -0.89 -15.70
C LEU A 263 33.23 -1.12 -15.57
N PRO A 264 33.96 -1.26 -16.69
CA PRO A 264 35.42 -1.16 -16.68
C PRO A 264 35.85 0.17 -16.05
N ASP A 265 36.86 0.12 -15.17
CA ASP A 265 37.47 1.28 -14.49
C ASP A 265 36.45 2.24 -13.82
N GLU A 266 35.39 1.72 -13.22
CA GLU A 266 34.32 2.50 -12.58
C GLU A 266 34.76 3.16 -11.26
N LYS A 267 35.21 4.42 -11.32
CA LYS A 267 35.77 5.20 -10.19
C LYS A 267 34.74 5.85 -9.26
N CYS A 268 33.45 5.66 -9.53
CA CYS A 268 32.36 6.35 -8.85
C CYS A 268 31.25 5.38 -8.48
N LEU A 269 30.74 5.47 -7.25
CA LEU A 269 29.54 4.76 -6.83
C LEU A 269 28.33 5.27 -7.66
N PRO A 270 27.52 4.40 -8.30
CA PRO A 270 26.41 4.80 -9.16
C PRO A 270 25.21 5.34 -8.36
N LYS A 271 25.34 6.59 -7.90
CA LYS A 271 24.43 7.37 -7.02
C LYS A 271 22.95 7.38 -7.44
N ASP A 272 22.67 7.25 -8.73
CA ASP A 272 21.29 7.20 -9.27
C ASP A 272 20.43 6.11 -8.62
N ILE A 273 21.03 5.00 -8.18
CA ILE A 273 20.33 3.94 -7.44
C ILE A 273 19.73 4.45 -6.12
N PHE A 274 20.44 5.32 -5.39
CA PHE A 274 19.91 5.93 -4.16
C PHE A 274 18.73 6.87 -4.44
N ASN A 275 18.83 7.69 -5.50
CA ASN A 275 17.74 8.58 -5.92
C ASN A 275 16.47 7.76 -6.26
N HIS A 276 16.65 6.61 -6.90
CA HIS A 276 15.58 5.69 -7.23
C HIS A 276 14.94 5.04 -5.99
N PHE A 277 15.72 4.62 -5.00
CA PHE A 277 15.18 4.10 -3.74
C PHE A 277 14.38 5.15 -2.96
N VAL A 278 14.83 6.42 -2.93
CA VAL A 278 14.07 7.52 -2.34
C VAL A 278 12.74 7.74 -3.09
N GLN A 279 12.73 7.58 -4.41
CA GLN A 279 11.49 7.68 -5.19
C GLN A 279 10.52 6.52 -4.91
N LEU A 280 10.99 5.27 -4.92
CA LEU A 280 10.15 4.10 -4.57
C LEU A 280 9.54 4.20 -3.16
N TYR A 281 10.25 4.80 -2.21
CA TYR A 281 9.77 5.03 -0.85
C TYR A 281 8.68 6.11 -0.79
N ARG A 282 8.78 7.17 -1.61
CA ARG A 282 7.72 8.17 -1.80
C ARG A 282 6.50 7.59 -2.50
N ASP A 283 6.72 6.78 -3.53
CA ASP A 283 5.65 6.13 -4.30
C ASP A 283 4.86 5.19 -3.38
N ALA A 284 5.55 4.39 -2.55
CA ALA A 284 4.95 3.52 -1.54
C ALA A 284 4.17 4.28 -0.44
N LEU A 285 4.69 5.43 0.05
CA LEU A 285 3.95 6.32 0.95
C LEU A 285 2.66 6.89 0.31
N ALA A 286 2.62 7.00 -1.02
CA ALA A 286 1.41 7.35 -1.77
C ALA A 286 0.56 6.12 -2.18
N GLY A 287 0.84 4.93 -1.61
CA GLY A 287 0.15 3.67 -1.88
C GLY A 287 0.56 2.95 -3.18
N ASN A 288 1.57 3.44 -3.89
CA ASN A 288 2.03 2.89 -5.17
C ASN A 288 3.25 1.97 -4.96
N VAL A 289 2.98 0.74 -4.50
CA VAL A 289 4.01 -0.30 -4.31
C VAL A 289 4.33 -1.09 -5.59
N VAL A 290 5.48 -1.75 -5.62
CA VAL A 290 5.89 -2.69 -6.68
C VAL A 290 5.89 -4.12 -6.14
N GLY A 291 5.31 -5.04 -6.93
CA GLY A 291 5.30 -6.48 -6.62
C GLY A 291 6.24 -7.28 -7.51
N ASN A 292 6.21 -8.61 -7.37
CA ASN A 292 6.80 -9.52 -8.35
C ASN A 292 6.18 -9.26 -9.74
N LEU A 293 7.01 -9.21 -10.78
CA LEU A 293 6.68 -8.75 -12.14
C LEU A 293 6.15 -7.31 -12.24
N GLY A 294 6.28 -6.50 -11.18
CA GLY A 294 6.00 -5.06 -11.20
C GLY A 294 7.09 -4.26 -11.92
N HIS A 295 6.85 -2.97 -12.16
CA HIS A 295 7.77 -2.08 -12.87
C HIS A 295 7.83 -0.67 -12.28
N SER A 296 8.91 0.05 -12.54
CA SER A 296 9.05 1.49 -12.31
C SER A 296 9.83 2.12 -13.45
N PHE A 297 9.35 3.23 -14.03
CA PHE A 297 9.95 3.86 -15.22
C PHE A 297 10.58 5.22 -14.91
N PHE A 298 11.63 5.57 -15.65
CA PHE A 298 12.34 6.84 -15.47
C PHE A 298 11.78 7.93 -16.39
N SER A 299 11.61 9.14 -15.85
CA SER A 299 11.23 10.35 -16.60
C SER A 299 12.44 11.15 -17.12
N GLN A 300 13.64 10.84 -16.62
CA GLN A 300 14.89 11.52 -16.92
C GLN A 300 15.98 10.51 -17.30
N SER A 301 17.17 10.99 -17.65
CA SER A 301 18.34 10.14 -17.87
C SER A 301 18.74 9.41 -16.58
N PHE A 302 19.05 8.12 -16.66
CA PHE A 302 19.37 7.28 -15.50
C PHE A 302 20.60 6.43 -15.79
N LEU A 303 21.53 6.31 -14.83
CA LEU A 303 22.80 5.58 -14.99
C LEU A 303 23.55 5.96 -16.28
N GLY A 304 23.59 7.26 -16.59
CA GLY A 304 24.26 7.80 -17.77
C GLY A 304 23.54 7.58 -19.12
N SER A 305 22.29 7.11 -19.17
CA SER A 305 21.56 6.91 -20.43
C SER A 305 20.11 7.39 -20.39
N LYS A 306 19.62 7.90 -21.53
CA LYS A 306 18.19 8.18 -21.80
C LYS A 306 17.43 6.96 -22.36
N GLU A 307 18.14 5.87 -22.63
CA GLU A 307 17.60 4.60 -23.14
C GLU A 307 17.46 3.53 -22.06
N HIS A 308 18.00 3.75 -20.86
CA HIS A 308 17.53 3.05 -19.67
C HIS A 308 16.10 3.49 -19.38
N GLY A 309 15.14 2.56 -19.45
CA GLY A 309 13.71 2.85 -19.36
C GLY A 309 13.11 2.71 -17.96
N GLY A 310 13.69 1.83 -17.14
CA GLY A 310 13.17 1.53 -15.81
C GLY A 310 13.81 0.30 -15.16
N PHE A 311 13.13 -0.22 -14.15
CA PHE A 311 13.35 -1.54 -13.56
C PHE A 311 12.12 -2.43 -13.73
N LEU A 312 12.35 -3.72 -13.98
CA LEU A 312 11.41 -4.82 -13.80
C LEU A 312 11.77 -5.52 -12.48
N TYR A 313 10.80 -5.76 -11.60
CA TYR A 313 11.02 -6.39 -10.30
C TYR A 313 10.67 -7.87 -10.34
N VAL A 314 11.53 -8.72 -9.77
CA VAL A 314 11.29 -10.18 -9.69
C VAL A 314 11.56 -10.72 -8.28
N ALA A 315 10.78 -11.74 -7.89
CA ALA A 315 11.16 -12.63 -6.81
C ALA A 315 12.20 -13.66 -7.30
N ALA A 316 13.16 -14.02 -6.46
CA ALA A 316 14.10 -15.09 -6.77
C ALA A 316 13.43 -16.47 -6.66
N THR A 317 13.82 -17.41 -7.52
CA THR A 317 13.31 -18.79 -7.55
C THR A 317 14.47 -19.79 -7.68
N TYR A 318 15.02 -19.94 -8.88
CA TYR A 318 16.10 -20.89 -9.20
C TYR A 318 17.49 -20.26 -9.32
N GLN A 319 17.57 -18.93 -9.27
CA GLN A 319 18.83 -18.22 -9.35
C GLN A 319 19.64 -18.38 -8.06
N SER A 320 20.97 -18.43 -8.18
CA SER A 320 21.84 -18.43 -7.00
C SER A 320 21.64 -17.17 -6.16
N LEU A 321 21.64 -17.33 -4.85
CA LEU A 321 21.69 -16.26 -3.84
C LEU A 321 22.99 -16.30 -3.03
N GLN A 322 23.98 -17.08 -3.49
CA GLN A 322 25.23 -17.32 -2.78
C GLN A 322 26.04 -16.04 -2.58
N ASP A 323 26.65 -15.91 -1.40
CA ASP A 323 27.53 -14.81 -0.97
C ASP A 323 26.90 -13.39 -1.02
N LEU A 324 25.56 -13.31 -1.10
CA LEU A 324 24.81 -12.07 -1.01
C LEU A 324 24.36 -11.76 0.42
N VAL A 325 24.68 -10.55 0.90
CA VAL A 325 24.10 -10.00 2.13
C VAL A 325 22.72 -9.44 1.79
N LEU A 326 21.68 -10.25 1.99
CA LEU A 326 20.29 -9.93 1.62
C LEU A 326 19.50 -9.32 2.80
N PRO A 327 18.51 -8.46 2.54
CA PRO A 327 17.60 -7.96 3.57
C PRO A 327 16.62 -9.06 4.04
N THR A 328 15.90 -8.79 5.13
CA THR A 328 14.83 -9.68 5.62
C THR A 328 13.72 -9.82 4.56
N PRO A 329 13.16 -11.02 4.33
CA PRO A 329 12.00 -11.18 3.45
C PRO A 329 10.76 -10.37 3.92
N PRO A 330 9.88 -9.94 3.01
CA PRO A 330 9.96 -10.12 1.56
C PRO A 330 10.88 -9.09 0.88
N TYR A 331 11.58 -9.51 -0.18
CA TYR A 331 12.41 -8.65 -1.02
C TYR A 331 12.26 -8.96 -2.52
N LEU A 332 12.64 -8.00 -3.38
CA LEU A 332 12.54 -8.09 -4.84
C LEU A 332 13.85 -7.63 -5.51
N PHE A 333 14.25 -8.31 -6.59
CA PHE A 333 15.39 -7.92 -7.42
C PHE A 333 14.94 -6.99 -8.54
N GLY A 334 15.56 -5.80 -8.63
CA GLY A 334 15.35 -4.85 -9.72
C GLY A 334 16.30 -5.11 -10.89
N ILE A 335 15.74 -5.54 -12.03
CA ILE A 335 16.46 -5.77 -13.29
C ILE A 335 16.29 -4.56 -14.21
N LEU A 336 17.41 -3.93 -14.61
CA LEU A 336 17.44 -2.75 -15.47
C LEU A 336 16.96 -3.07 -16.90
N ILE A 337 15.90 -2.39 -17.31
CA ILE A 337 15.24 -2.56 -18.62
C ILE A 337 15.48 -1.36 -19.54
N GLN A 338 15.58 -1.63 -20.83
CA GLN A 338 15.73 -0.61 -21.86
C GLN A 338 14.36 0.01 -22.20
N LYS A 339 14.37 1.22 -22.75
CA LYS A 339 13.18 2.02 -23.05
C LYS A 339 12.15 1.32 -23.94
N TRP A 340 12.63 0.62 -24.98
CA TRP A 340 11.81 -0.19 -25.89
C TRP A 340 11.18 -1.43 -25.21
N GLU A 341 11.65 -1.82 -24.03
CA GLU A 341 11.11 -2.95 -23.26
C GLU A 341 10.02 -2.49 -22.26
N THR A 342 9.87 -1.17 -22.04
CA THR A 342 8.86 -0.63 -21.11
C THR A 342 7.41 -0.97 -21.46
N PRO A 343 6.97 -1.07 -22.74
CA PRO A 343 5.62 -1.55 -23.04
C PRO A 343 5.42 -3.00 -22.59
N TRP A 344 6.43 -3.85 -22.73
CA TRP A 344 6.39 -5.24 -22.30
C TRP A 344 6.38 -5.37 -20.77
N ALA A 345 7.21 -4.60 -20.07
CA ALA A 345 7.18 -4.52 -18.61
C ALA A 345 5.82 -4.01 -18.07
N LYS A 346 5.12 -3.16 -18.85
CA LYS A 346 3.80 -2.62 -18.49
C LYS A 346 2.63 -3.56 -18.78
N VAL A 347 2.68 -4.26 -19.91
CA VAL A 347 1.55 -5.03 -20.45
C VAL A 347 1.66 -6.52 -20.14
N PHE A 348 2.84 -7.11 -20.28
CA PHE A 348 3.05 -8.55 -20.21
C PHE A 348 4.45 -8.92 -19.67
N PRO A 349 4.75 -8.59 -18.40
CA PRO A 349 6.10 -8.60 -17.84
C PRO A 349 6.76 -9.99 -17.78
N ILE A 350 5.98 -11.08 -17.71
CA ILE A 350 6.51 -12.45 -17.71
C ILE A 350 7.32 -12.77 -18.97
N ARG A 351 6.89 -12.27 -20.13
CA ARG A 351 7.62 -12.41 -21.41
C ARG A 351 8.97 -11.71 -21.35
N LEU A 352 9.04 -10.50 -20.79
CA LEU A 352 10.29 -9.75 -20.66
C LEU A 352 11.26 -10.46 -19.69
N MET A 353 10.74 -10.96 -18.57
CA MET A 353 11.50 -11.79 -17.62
C MET A 353 12.13 -13.01 -18.33
N LEU A 354 11.33 -13.82 -19.03
CA LEU A 354 11.80 -15.02 -19.71
C LEU A 354 12.73 -14.70 -20.91
N ARG A 355 12.49 -13.61 -21.63
CA ARG A 355 13.37 -13.11 -22.70
C ARG A 355 14.74 -12.68 -22.18
N LEU A 356 14.81 -12.08 -20.98
CA LEU A 356 16.06 -11.80 -20.27
C LEU A 356 16.76 -13.10 -19.84
N GLY A 357 16.02 -14.12 -19.38
CA GLY A 357 16.58 -15.44 -19.08
C GLY A 357 17.22 -16.12 -20.29
N ALA A 358 16.57 -16.04 -21.45
CA ALA A 358 17.13 -16.54 -22.72
C ALA A 358 18.40 -15.80 -23.15
N GLU A 359 18.44 -14.46 -22.99
CA GLU A 359 19.61 -13.65 -23.34
C GLU A 359 20.85 -14.04 -22.53
N TYR A 360 20.70 -14.12 -21.21
CA TYR A 360 21.81 -14.37 -20.28
C TYR A 360 22.04 -15.85 -19.99
N ARG A 361 21.22 -16.76 -20.55
CA ARG A 361 21.22 -18.20 -20.34
C ARG A 361 21.09 -18.58 -18.85
N LEU A 362 20.22 -17.87 -18.14
CA LEU A 362 19.94 -18.04 -16.71
C LEU A 362 18.44 -18.18 -16.47
N TYR A 363 18.03 -19.29 -15.87
CA TYR A 363 16.63 -19.61 -15.66
C TYR A 363 16.12 -19.12 -14.29
N PRO A 364 14.89 -18.57 -14.20
CA PRO A 364 14.06 -18.09 -15.31
C PRO A 364 14.49 -16.73 -15.87
N CYS A 365 15.30 -15.97 -15.12
CA CYS A 365 15.89 -14.69 -15.52
C CYS A 365 17.17 -14.40 -14.70
N PRO A 366 18.10 -13.55 -15.18
CA PRO A 366 19.19 -13.03 -14.35
C PRO A 366 18.67 -12.14 -13.21
N LEU A 367 19.28 -12.20 -12.03
CA LEU A 367 19.04 -11.23 -10.95
C LEU A 367 19.91 -9.96 -11.05
N PHE A 368 20.80 -9.87 -12.05
CA PHE A 368 21.70 -8.74 -12.27
C PHE A 368 21.27 -7.81 -13.40
N SER A 369 21.64 -6.54 -13.24
CA SER A 369 21.38 -5.43 -14.16
C SER A 369 22.64 -5.11 -14.98
N VAL A 370 22.48 -5.00 -16.31
CA VAL A 370 23.56 -4.62 -17.24
C VAL A 370 23.19 -3.31 -17.95
N ARG A 371 24.05 -2.30 -17.80
CA ARG A 371 23.92 -0.97 -18.43
C ARG A 371 24.33 -1.03 -19.90
N PHE A 372 23.76 -0.14 -20.73
CA PHE A 372 24.10 0.05 -22.15
C PHE A 372 23.98 -1.20 -23.05
N ARG A 373 23.32 -2.27 -22.59
CA ARG A 373 22.98 -3.43 -23.42
C ARG A 373 21.97 -3.06 -24.50
N LYS A 374 21.93 -3.81 -25.60
CA LYS A 374 20.85 -3.71 -26.59
C LYS A 374 19.48 -3.99 -25.95
N PRO A 375 18.39 -3.35 -26.43
CA PRO A 375 17.03 -3.80 -26.15
C PRO A 375 16.77 -5.20 -26.71
N LEU A 376 15.93 -5.97 -26.02
CA LEU A 376 15.51 -7.32 -26.44
C LEU A 376 14.18 -7.35 -27.21
N PHE A 377 13.54 -6.18 -27.32
CA PHE A 377 12.34 -5.88 -28.11
C PHE A 377 12.48 -4.47 -28.71
N GLY A 378 11.81 -4.22 -29.83
CA GLY A 378 11.70 -2.92 -30.50
C GLY A 378 10.25 -2.42 -30.53
N GLU A 379 9.78 -1.97 -31.70
CA GLU A 379 8.36 -1.71 -31.93
C GLU A 379 7.54 -3.00 -31.80
N THR A 380 6.32 -2.93 -31.25
CA THR A 380 5.51 -4.13 -30.97
C THR A 380 5.02 -4.85 -32.24
N GLY A 381 4.99 -4.18 -33.39
CA GLY A 381 4.71 -4.79 -34.69
C GLY A 381 3.41 -5.62 -34.71
N HIS A 382 3.47 -6.81 -35.30
CA HIS A 382 2.33 -7.71 -35.48
C HIS A 382 2.23 -8.86 -34.46
N THR A 383 2.62 -8.63 -33.19
CA THR A 383 2.43 -9.63 -32.13
C THR A 383 0.95 -10.01 -31.93
N ILE A 384 0.68 -11.27 -31.59
CA ILE A 384 -0.64 -11.77 -31.14
C ILE A 384 -1.18 -10.97 -29.95
N MET A 385 -0.28 -10.43 -29.11
CA MET A 385 -0.65 -9.67 -27.92
C MET A 385 -1.41 -8.37 -28.26
N ASN A 386 -1.35 -7.86 -29.50
CA ASN A 386 -2.20 -6.75 -29.96
C ASN A 386 -3.70 -7.10 -29.99
N LEU A 387 -4.06 -8.38 -29.98
CA LEU A 387 -5.46 -8.85 -29.87
C LEU A 387 -5.89 -9.07 -28.41
N LEU A 388 -4.95 -9.04 -27.47
CA LEU A 388 -5.11 -9.45 -26.08
C LEU A 388 -4.84 -8.31 -25.08
N ALA A 389 -4.20 -7.23 -25.53
CA ALA A 389 -3.84 -6.06 -24.73
C ALA A 389 -3.69 -4.77 -25.56
N ASP A 390 -3.84 -3.62 -24.90
CA ASP A 390 -3.68 -2.29 -25.50
C ASP A 390 -2.27 -1.71 -25.25
N PHE A 391 -1.37 -1.86 -26.23
CA PHE A 391 -0.05 -1.22 -26.21
C PHE A 391 -0.04 0.29 -26.50
N ARG A 392 -1.18 0.89 -26.87
CA ARG A 392 -1.24 2.31 -27.27
C ARG A 392 -1.61 3.23 -26.11
N ASN A 393 -2.62 2.86 -25.33
CA ASN A 393 -3.11 3.65 -24.20
C ASN A 393 -3.05 2.90 -22.87
N TYR A 394 -2.64 1.62 -22.87
CA TYR A 394 -2.54 0.77 -21.69
C TYR A 394 -3.87 0.61 -20.91
N GLN A 395 -5.02 0.67 -21.60
CA GLN A 395 -6.34 0.59 -20.99
C GLN A 395 -6.71 -0.82 -20.50
N TYR A 396 -6.14 -1.87 -21.11
CA TYR A 396 -6.34 -3.25 -20.71
C TYR A 396 -5.16 -4.15 -21.10
N THR A 397 -5.04 -5.27 -20.42
CA THR A 397 -4.19 -6.42 -20.75
C THR A 397 -4.91 -7.72 -20.38
N LEU A 398 -4.31 -8.87 -20.65
CA LEU A 398 -4.83 -10.18 -20.24
C LEU A 398 -5.14 -10.19 -18.74
N PRO A 399 -6.29 -10.77 -18.31
CA PRO A 399 -6.50 -11.06 -16.90
C PRO A 399 -5.49 -12.12 -16.46
N VAL A 400 -4.88 -11.92 -15.29
CA VAL A 400 -4.03 -12.91 -14.63
C VAL A 400 -4.74 -13.33 -13.34
N VAL A 401 -4.79 -14.63 -13.11
CA VAL A 401 -5.27 -15.25 -11.86
C VAL A 401 -4.03 -15.69 -11.09
N GLN A 402 -3.87 -15.30 -9.83
CA GLN A 402 -2.64 -15.59 -9.09
C GLN A 402 -2.45 -17.10 -8.89
N GLY A 403 -1.25 -17.60 -9.13
CA GLY A 403 -0.93 -19.03 -9.09
C GLY A 403 -1.46 -19.87 -10.26
N LEU A 404 -2.22 -19.29 -11.21
CA LEU A 404 -2.65 -20.03 -12.42
C LEU A 404 -1.45 -20.30 -13.32
N VAL A 405 -1.23 -21.56 -13.69
CA VAL A 405 -0.12 -21.97 -14.56
C VAL A 405 -0.60 -22.81 -15.74
N VAL A 406 0.17 -22.81 -16.82
CA VAL A 406 -0.03 -23.67 -17.99
C VAL A 406 1.17 -24.61 -18.10
N ASP A 407 0.92 -25.91 -18.03
CA ASP A 407 1.88 -26.99 -18.26
C ASP A 407 1.70 -27.54 -19.68
N MET A 408 2.79 -27.76 -20.41
CA MET A 408 2.82 -28.51 -21.67
C MET A 408 3.70 -29.76 -21.53
N GLU A 409 3.10 -30.91 -21.76
CA GLU A 409 3.69 -32.25 -21.79
C GLU A 409 3.46 -32.91 -23.16
N VAL A 410 4.06 -34.09 -23.41
CA VAL A 410 3.88 -34.80 -24.69
C VAL A 410 2.42 -35.23 -24.89
N ARG A 411 1.76 -34.64 -25.90
CA ARG A 411 0.32 -34.79 -26.23
C ARG A 411 -0.65 -34.34 -25.11
N LYS A 412 -0.20 -33.48 -24.19
CA LYS A 412 -1.04 -33.03 -23.07
C LYS A 412 -0.72 -31.59 -22.69
N THR A 413 -1.73 -30.73 -22.64
CA THR A 413 -1.64 -29.40 -22.03
C THR A 413 -2.56 -29.36 -20.80
N SER A 414 -2.08 -28.88 -19.65
CA SER A 414 -2.90 -28.68 -18.44
C SER A 414 -2.87 -27.22 -18.02
N ILE A 415 -4.04 -26.57 -17.99
CA ILE A 415 -4.24 -25.26 -17.34
C ILE A 415 -4.67 -25.55 -15.91
N LYS A 416 -3.87 -25.13 -14.93
CA LYS A 416 -4.08 -25.41 -13.51
C LYS A 416 -4.48 -24.14 -12.79
N ILE A 417 -5.64 -24.17 -12.14
CA ILE A 417 -6.27 -23.04 -11.47
C ILE A 417 -6.33 -23.36 -9.97
N PRO A 418 -5.70 -22.58 -9.07
CA PRO A 418 -5.77 -22.86 -7.64
C PRO A 418 -7.19 -22.67 -7.10
N SER A 419 -7.60 -23.54 -6.17
CA SER A 419 -8.98 -23.58 -5.68
C SER A 419 -9.41 -22.27 -4.98
N ASN A 420 -8.56 -21.73 -4.10
CA ASN A 420 -8.68 -20.41 -3.47
C ASN A 420 -8.59 -19.19 -4.43
N ARG A 421 -8.69 -19.39 -5.75
CA ARG A 421 -8.72 -18.34 -6.77
C ARG A 421 -9.97 -18.36 -7.65
N TYR A 422 -10.98 -19.17 -7.30
CA TYR A 422 -12.28 -19.23 -7.99
C TYR A 422 -12.87 -17.84 -8.32
N ASN A 423 -12.89 -16.93 -7.34
CA ASN A 423 -13.44 -15.57 -7.51
C ASN A 423 -12.64 -14.71 -8.51
N GLU A 424 -11.32 -14.90 -8.61
CA GLU A 424 -10.49 -14.24 -9.64
C GLU A 424 -10.79 -14.81 -11.04
N MET A 425 -10.92 -16.13 -11.15
CA MET A 425 -11.25 -16.79 -12.42
C MET A 425 -12.65 -16.39 -12.93
N MET A 426 -13.65 -16.32 -12.04
CA MET A 426 -14.99 -15.81 -12.40
C MET A 426 -14.93 -14.34 -12.85
N LYS A 427 -14.11 -13.51 -12.19
CA LYS A 427 -13.89 -12.11 -12.56
C LYS A 427 -13.17 -11.95 -13.91
N ALA A 428 -12.30 -12.89 -14.29
CA ALA A 428 -11.69 -12.96 -15.61
C ALA A 428 -12.69 -13.42 -16.68
N MET A 429 -13.46 -14.49 -16.42
CA MET A 429 -14.49 -15.00 -17.33
C MET A 429 -15.60 -13.97 -17.61
N ASN A 430 -16.07 -13.26 -16.59
CA ASN A 430 -17.14 -12.25 -16.71
C ASN A 430 -16.68 -10.96 -17.40
N LYS A 431 -15.37 -10.76 -17.60
CA LYS A 431 -14.79 -9.70 -18.45
C LYS A 431 -14.46 -10.17 -19.86
N SER A 432 -14.39 -11.48 -20.08
CA SER A 432 -14.01 -12.07 -21.37
C SER A 432 -15.22 -12.14 -22.30
N ASN A 433 -14.98 -12.09 -23.62
CA ASN A 433 -16.01 -12.34 -24.62
C ASN A 433 -16.63 -13.75 -24.45
N GLU A 434 -17.85 -13.97 -24.91
CA GLU A 434 -18.51 -15.28 -24.82
C GLU A 434 -17.76 -16.36 -25.62
N HIS A 435 -17.32 -16.03 -26.83
CA HIS A 435 -16.62 -16.96 -27.74
C HIS A 435 -15.09 -16.95 -27.59
N VAL A 436 -14.52 -16.13 -26.71
CA VAL A 436 -13.07 -16.09 -26.44
C VAL A 436 -12.81 -15.97 -24.94
N LEU A 437 -12.12 -16.96 -24.38
CA LEU A 437 -11.66 -16.97 -22.99
C LEU A 437 -10.13 -17.00 -23.00
N ALA A 438 -9.49 -15.94 -22.50
CA ALA A 438 -8.04 -15.80 -22.50
C ALA A 438 -7.53 -15.33 -21.14
N GLY A 439 -6.32 -15.76 -20.77
CA GLY A 439 -5.67 -15.37 -19.53
C GLY A 439 -4.15 -15.47 -19.60
N GLY A 440 -3.47 -14.58 -18.87
CA GLY A 440 -2.04 -14.67 -18.63
C GLY A 440 -1.75 -15.65 -17.50
N ALA A 441 -0.65 -16.39 -17.62
CA ALA A 441 -0.19 -17.37 -16.64
C ALA A 441 0.90 -16.78 -15.74
N CYS A 442 0.97 -17.28 -14.51
CA CYS A 442 2.08 -17.05 -13.60
C CYS A 442 3.31 -17.87 -14.02
N PHE A 443 4.48 -17.52 -13.46
CA PHE A 443 5.68 -18.34 -13.62
C PHE A 443 5.49 -19.71 -12.95
N ASN A 444 5.57 -20.78 -13.75
CA ASN A 444 5.38 -22.15 -13.28
C ASN A 444 6.67 -22.70 -12.65
N GLU A 445 6.83 -22.54 -11.33
CA GLU A 445 7.95 -23.14 -10.58
C GLU A 445 8.05 -24.67 -10.82
N LYS A 446 6.92 -25.38 -11.00
CA LYS A 446 6.92 -26.86 -11.18
C LYS A 446 7.37 -27.33 -12.58
N ALA A 447 7.71 -26.44 -13.52
CA ALA A 447 8.15 -26.77 -14.88
C ALA A 447 9.70 -26.81 -15.03
N ASP A 448 10.21 -27.70 -15.88
CA ASP A 448 11.65 -27.81 -16.18
C ASP A 448 12.13 -26.83 -17.26
N SER A 449 11.19 -26.18 -17.95
CA SER A 449 11.40 -25.30 -19.07
C SER A 449 10.23 -24.32 -19.26
N HIS A 450 10.45 -23.23 -20.01
CA HIS A 450 9.40 -22.28 -20.43
C HIS A 450 9.54 -21.89 -21.88
N LEU A 451 8.40 -21.66 -22.56
CA LEU A 451 8.36 -20.96 -23.83
C LEU A 451 8.85 -19.51 -23.68
N VAL A 452 9.54 -19.00 -24.71
CA VAL A 452 10.05 -17.63 -24.76
C VAL A 452 9.74 -17.03 -26.13
N CYS A 453 9.03 -15.91 -26.15
CA CYS A 453 8.84 -15.11 -27.35
C CYS A 453 10.10 -14.25 -27.57
N VAL A 454 10.74 -14.42 -28.72
CA VAL A 454 11.90 -13.64 -29.15
C VAL A 454 11.51 -12.82 -30.37
N GLN A 455 11.73 -11.50 -30.31
CA GLN A 455 11.65 -10.63 -31.47
C GLN A 455 13.00 -10.62 -32.20
N ASN A 456 12.96 -10.68 -33.53
CA ASN A 456 14.11 -10.65 -34.42
C ASN A 456 14.39 -9.22 -34.92
N ASP A 457 15.55 -8.99 -35.53
CA ASP A 457 15.96 -7.68 -36.08
C ASP A 457 15.04 -7.16 -37.20
N ASP A 458 14.23 -8.02 -37.83
CA ASP A 458 13.20 -7.67 -38.82
C ASP A 458 11.83 -7.32 -38.19
N GLY A 459 11.74 -7.34 -36.86
CA GLY A 459 10.52 -7.08 -36.09
C GLY A 459 9.58 -8.29 -35.94
N ASN A 460 9.84 -9.41 -36.60
CA ASN A 460 9.02 -10.63 -36.50
C ASN A 460 9.29 -11.39 -35.18
N TYR A 461 8.31 -12.18 -34.75
CA TYR A 461 8.38 -12.97 -33.52
C TYR A 461 8.59 -14.46 -33.80
N GLN A 462 9.37 -15.12 -32.96
CA GLN A 462 9.60 -16.56 -32.99
C GLN A 462 9.48 -17.18 -31.59
N THR A 463 9.03 -18.43 -31.54
CA THR A 463 9.00 -19.26 -30.32
C THR A 463 10.37 -19.89 -30.09
N GLN A 464 10.96 -19.64 -28.92
CA GLN A 464 12.06 -20.41 -28.36
C GLN A 464 11.64 -21.02 -27.01
N ALA A 465 12.54 -21.72 -26.30
CA ALA A 465 12.28 -22.16 -24.94
C ALA A 465 13.58 -22.39 -24.13
N ILE A 466 13.60 -21.92 -22.88
CA ILE A 466 14.70 -22.08 -21.91
C ILE A 466 14.42 -23.24 -20.95
N SER A 467 15.44 -23.75 -20.26
CA SER A 467 15.33 -24.85 -19.29
C SER A 467 16.28 -24.67 -18.10
N ILE A 468 15.92 -25.23 -16.93
CA ILE A 468 16.76 -25.24 -15.73
C ILE A 468 18.09 -25.96 -15.99
N HIS A 469 18.04 -27.13 -16.63
CA HIS A 469 19.16 -28.10 -16.66
C HIS A 469 19.68 -28.41 -18.06
N ASN A 470 19.14 -27.77 -19.12
CA ASN A 470 19.39 -28.12 -20.54
C ASN A 470 19.14 -29.60 -20.88
N GLN A 471 18.24 -30.25 -20.13
CA GLN A 471 17.82 -31.64 -20.32
C GLN A 471 16.68 -31.73 -21.36
N PRO A 472 16.35 -32.93 -21.86
CA PRO A 472 15.13 -33.16 -22.61
C PRO A 472 13.92 -32.69 -21.81
N ARG A 473 13.15 -31.74 -22.37
CA ARG A 473 12.01 -31.11 -21.72
C ARG A 473 10.90 -32.13 -21.45
N LYS A 474 10.35 -32.15 -20.23
CA LYS A 474 9.20 -32.99 -19.85
C LYS A 474 7.95 -32.13 -19.66
N VAL A 475 8.09 -31.03 -18.93
CA VAL A 475 7.04 -30.04 -18.64
C VAL A 475 7.57 -28.67 -19.04
N THR A 476 7.03 -28.10 -20.12
CA THR A 476 7.32 -26.73 -20.55
C THR A 476 6.16 -25.80 -20.16
N GLY A 477 6.45 -24.75 -19.40
CA GLY A 477 5.46 -23.73 -19.04
C GLY A 477 5.19 -22.75 -20.18
N ALA A 478 3.93 -22.33 -20.33
CA ALA A 478 3.52 -21.28 -21.26
C ALA A 478 3.08 -20.01 -20.52
N SER A 479 3.22 -18.84 -21.16
CA SER A 479 2.99 -17.51 -20.57
C SER A 479 1.54 -17.03 -20.63
N PHE A 480 0.73 -17.57 -21.54
CA PHE A 480 -0.71 -17.29 -21.65
C PHE A 480 -1.48 -18.46 -22.28
N PHE A 481 -2.81 -18.43 -22.15
CA PHE A 481 -3.72 -19.32 -22.88
C PHE A 481 -4.84 -18.52 -23.57
N VAL A 482 -5.35 -19.05 -24.69
CA VAL A 482 -6.54 -18.54 -25.41
C VAL A 482 -7.40 -19.71 -25.87
N PHE A 483 -8.62 -19.81 -25.35
CA PHE A 483 -9.68 -20.63 -25.95
C PHE A 483 -10.49 -19.78 -26.93
N SER A 484 -10.76 -20.34 -28.12
CA SER A 484 -11.60 -19.71 -29.15
C SER A 484 -12.70 -20.65 -29.61
N GLY A 485 -13.96 -20.28 -29.38
CA GLY A 485 -15.17 -21.02 -29.78
C GLY A 485 -15.49 -20.98 -31.29
N ALA A 486 -14.51 -20.63 -32.13
CA ALA A 486 -14.68 -20.37 -33.56
C ALA A 486 -14.47 -21.60 -34.46
N LEU A 487 -14.25 -22.80 -33.90
CA LEU A 487 -14.06 -24.01 -34.70
C LEU A 487 -15.40 -24.45 -35.31
N LYS A 488 -15.47 -24.47 -36.65
CA LYS A 488 -16.64 -24.95 -37.38
C LYS A 488 -16.67 -26.48 -37.37
N SER A 489 -17.85 -27.06 -37.12
CA SER A 489 -18.07 -28.52 -37.11
C SER A 489 -17.71 -29.18 -38.45
N SER A 490 -17.84 -28.45 -39.57
CA SER A 490 -17.42 -28.87 -40.90
C SER A 490 -15.90 -28.89 -41.14
N SER A 491 -15.07 -28.59 -40.13
CA SER A 491 -13.61 -28.59 -40.26
C SER A 491 -12.96 -29.97 -40.22
N GLY A 492 -13.67 -31.00 -39.71
CA GLY A 492 -13.12 -32.34 -39.50
C GLY A 492 -12.22 -32.49 -38.25
N TYR A 493 -12.20 -31.49 -37.36
CA TYR A 493 -11.47 -31.52 -36.09
C TYR A 493 -12.42 -31.42 -34.90
N LEU A 494 -12.09 -32.12 -33.81
CA LEU A 494 -12.78 -32.02 -32.53
C LEU A 494 -12.39 -30.72 -31.81
N ALA A 495 -11.08 -30.50 -31.72
CA ALA A 495 -10.42 -29.28 -31.28
C ALA A 495 -9.02 -29.17 -31.91
N LYS A 496 -8.42 -27.98 -31.87
CA LYS A 496 -7.04 -27.75 -32.33
C LYS A 496 -6.24 -27.00 -31.28
N SER A 497 -5.19 -27.63 -30.76
CA SER A 497 -4.14 -26.99 -29.97
C SER A 497 -3.07 -26.38 -30.88
N SER A 498 -2.41 -25.32 -30.43
CA SER A 498 -1.31 -24.66 -31.15
C SER A 498 -0.50 -23.75 -30.23
N ILE A 499 0.82 -23.69 -30.42
CA ILE A 499 1.67 -22.69 -29.77
C ILE A 499 1.65 -21.40 -30.61
N VAL A 500 1.47 -20.26 -29.95
CA VAL A 500 1.57 -18.93 -30.58
C VAL A 500 2.47 -18.06 -29.71
N GLU A 501 3.64 -17.68 -30.25
CA GLU A 501 4.69 -16.93 -29.54
C GLU A 501 5.20 -17.65 -28.28
N ASP A 502 4.66 -17.35 -27.10
CA ASP A 502 4.98 -18.01 -25.82
C ASP A 502 3.73 -18.51 -25.06
N GLY A 503 2.58 -18.55 -25.71
CA GLY A 503 1.31 -19.06 -25.16
C GLY A 503 0.69 -20.16 -26.00
N VAL A 504 -0.42 -20.73 -25.49
CA VAL A 504 -1.19 -21.78 -26.16
C VAL A 504 -2.53 -21.24 -26.64
N MET A 505 -2.86 -21.46 -27.91
CA MET A 505 -4.17 -21.17 -28.49
C MET A 505 -4.89 -22.48 -28.82
N VAL A 506 -6.09 -22.66 -28.26
CA VAL A 506 -6.95 -23.83 -28.42
C VAL A 506 -8.26 -23.43 -29.09
N GLN A 507 -8.48 -23.93 -30.30
CA GLN A 507 -9.73 -23.71 -31.04
C GLN A 507 -10.71 -24.86 -30.75
N ILE A 508 -11.92 -24.50 -30.32
CA ILE A 508 -13.02 -25.40 -29.94
C ILE A 508 -14.33 -24.96 -30.59
N THR A 509 -15.33 -25.83 -30.60
CA THR A 509 -16.71 -25.47 -31.01
C THR A 509 -17.35 -24.53 -29.97
N ALA A 510 -18.39 -23.79 -30.37
CA ALA A 510 -19.16 -22.96 -29.43
C ALA A 510 -19.74 -23.78 -28.27
N GLU A 511 -20.33 -24.94 -28.57
CA GLU A 511 -20.85 -25.90 -27.58
C GLU A 511 -19.80 -26.35 -26.55
N ASN A 512 -18.54 -26.57 -26.98
CA ASN A 512 -17.44 -26.88 -26.07
C ASN A 512 -16.99 -25.66 -25.25
N MET A 513 -17.09 -24.44 -25.79
CA MET A 513 -16.85 -23.20 -25.04
C MET A 513 -17.91 -23.02 -23.95
N ASP A 514 -19.19 -23.21 -24.27
CA ASP A 514 -20.28 -23.09 -23.31
C ASP A 514 -20.15 -24.15 -22.19
N SER A 515 -19.83 -25.39 -22.56
CA SER A 515 -19.56 -26.49 -21.63
C SER A 515 -18.35 -26.21 -20.71
N LEU A 516 -17.24 -25.71 -21.26
CA LEU A 516 -16.06 -25.27 -20.49
C LEU A 516 -16.42 -24.16 -19.50
N ARG A 517 -17.18 -23.15 -19.96
CA ARG A 517 -17.63 -22.04 -19.10
C ARG A 517 -18.64 -22.50 -18.04
N GLN A 518 -19.41 -23.55 -18.28
CA GLN A 518 -20.27 -24.15 -17.26
C GLN A 518 -19.43 -24.89 -16.21
N ALA A 519 -18.53 -25.80 -16.64
CA ALA A 519 -17.66 -26.55 -15.73
C ALA A 519 -16.85 -25.62 -14.81
N LEU A 520 -16.29 -24.53 -15.34
CA LEU A 520 -15.57 -23.52 -14.56
C LEU A 520 -16.46 -22.81 -13.51
N ARG A 521 -17.73 -22.49 -13.83
CA ARG A 521 -18.68 -21.91 -12.84
C ARG A 521 -19.11 -22.92 -11.78
N GLU A 522 -19.09 -24.21 -12.11
CA GLU A 522 -19.41 -25.31 -11.19
C GLU A 522 -18.17 -25.82 -10.41
N MET A 523 -17.01 -25.15 -10.57
CA MET A 523 -15.73 -25.53 -9.98
C MET A 523 -15.31 -26.99 -10.30
N LYS A 524 -15.56 -27.42 -11.54
CA LYS A 524 -15.25 -28.76 -12.06
C LYS A 524 -14.11 -28.72 -13.07
N ASP A 525 -13.31 -29.78 -13.06
CA ASP A 525 -12.34 -30.07 -14.12
C ASP A 525 -13.05 -30.26 -15.47
N PHE A 526 -12.38 -29.86 -16.55
CA PHE A 526 -12.85 -30.03 -17.93
C PHE A 526 -11.73 -30.59 -18.81
N THR A 527 -12.05 -31.39 -19.82
CA THR A 527 -11.06 -31.98 -20.74
C THR A 527 -11.55 -31.87 -22.17
N ILE A 528 -10.69 -31.38 -23.05
CA ILE A 528 -10.91 -31.18 -24.48
C ILE A 528 -9.97 -32.11 -25.24
N THR A 529 -10.53 -32.91 -26.15
CA THR A 529 -9.77 -33.80 -27.04
C THR A 529 -9.48 -33.09 -28.36
N CYS A 530 -8.20 -32.88 -28.66
CA CYS A 530 -7.70 -32.24 -29.87
C CYS A 530 -7.26 -33.28 -30.91
N GLY A 531 -7.48 -32.95 -32.19
CA GLY A 531 -7.21 -33.83 -33.32
C GLY A 531 -8.36 -33.88 -34.32
N LYS A 532 -8.22 -34.75 -35.33
CA LYS A 532 -9.31 -35.09 -36.26
C LYS A 532 -10.28 -36.07 -35.62
N VAL A 533 -11.52 -36.10 -36.11
CA VAL A 533 -12.56 -37.03 -35.64
C VAL A 533 -12.13 -38.50 -35.88
N ASP A 534 -11.64 -38.80 -37.08
CA ASP A 534 -11.35 -40.17 -37.54
C ASP A 534 -9.84 -40.50 -37.54
N ALA A 535 -9.11 -40.06 -36.52
CA ALA A 535 -7.66 -40.30 -36.41
C ALA A 535 -7.33 -41.61 -35.66
N GLU A 536 -6.49 -42.46 -36.26
CA GLU A 536 -5.85 -43.61 -35.58
C GLU A 536 -4.68 -43.18 -34.67
N ASP A 537 -4.13 -41.99 -34.89
CA ASP A 537 -3.05 -41.41 -34.08
C ASP A 537 -3.49 -41.07 -32.64
N PRO A 538 -2.61 -41.21 -31.63
CA PRO A 538 -2.91 -40.84 -30.25
C PRO A 538 -3.18 -39.33 -30.14
N GLN A 539 -4.41 -39.00 -29.77
CA GLN A 539 -4.94 -37.64 -29.67
C GLN A 539 -4.21 -36.80 -28.61
N GLU A 540 -4.27 -35.47 -28.76
CA GLU A 540 -3.76 -34.51 -27.78
C GLU A 540 -4.89 -34.10 -26.84
N HIS A 541 -4.64 -34.03 -25.53
CA HIS A 541 -5.63 -33.60 -24.55
C HIS A 541 -5.29 -32.24 -23.93
N VAL A 542 -6.27 -31.35 -23.84
CA VAL A 542 -6.19 -30.11 -23.08
C VAL A 542 -7.08 -30.24 -21.85
N HIS A 543 -6.47 -30.24 -20.66
CA HIS A 543 -7.19 -30.28 -19.39
C HIS A 543 -7.24 -28.87 -18.78
N ILE A 544 -8.36 -28.55 -18.15
CA ILE A 544 -8.54 -27.37 -17.31
C ILE A 544 -8.89 -27.91 -15.93
N GLN A 545 -8.04 -27.63 -14.95
CA GLN A 545 -8.02 -28.38 -13.69
C GLN A 545 -8.02 -27.45 -12.48
N TRP A 546 -8.88 -27.74 -11.52
CA TRP A 546 -8.80 -27.13 -10.19
C TRP A 546 -7.77 -27.90 -9.37
N VAL A 547 -6.80 -27.18 -8.81
CA VAL A 547 -5.68 -27.77 -8.07
C VAL A 547 -5.67 -27.29 -6.62
N GLU A 548 -4.75 -27.88 -5.85
CA GLU A 548 -4.34 -27.40 -4.52
C GLU A 548 -4.21 -25.87 -4.51
N ASP A 549 -4.59 -25.29 -3.38
CA ASP A 549 -4.53 -23.85 -3.15
C ASP A 549 -3.15 -23.26 -3.45
N ASP A 550 -3.15 -22.04 -3.99
CA ASP A 550 -1.94 -21.25 -4.04
C ASP A 550 -1.55 -20.92 -2.61
N LYS A 551 -0.34 -21.35 -2.24
CA LYS A 551 0.32 -21.13 -0.96
C LYS A 551 1.71 -20.49 -1.14
N ASN A 552 2.06 -20.04 -2.36
CA ASN A 552 3.42 -19.57 -2.71
C ASN A 552 3.72 -18.11 -2.32
N PHE A 553 3.07 -17.59 -1.29
CA PHE A 553 3.23 -16.23 -0.79
C PHE A 553 3.77 -16.21 0.64
N SER A 554 4.24 -15.04 1.07
CA SER A 554 4.87 -14.82 2.38
C SER A 554 6.13 -15.67 2.65
N LYS A 555 6.75 -16.26 1.60
CA LYS A 555 8.00 -17.04 1.66
C LYS A 555 9.07 -16.32 2.52
N GLY A 556 9.54 -16.96 3.58
CA GLY A 556 10.53 -16.45 4.54
C GLY A 556 10.06 -15.37 5.52
N VAL A 557 8.76 -15.05 5.59
CA VAL A 557 8.21 -14.06 6.53
C VAL A 557 7.88 -14.71 7.88
N VAL A 558 8.26 -14.06 8.98
CA VAL A 558 7.99 -14.51 10.35
C VAL A 558 7.31 -13.43 11.21
N SER A 559 6.50 -13.89 12.17
CA SER A 559 5.86 -13.05 13.19
C SER A 559 6.91 -12.32 14.04
N PRO A 560 6.78 -10.99 14.24
CA PRO A 560 7.63 -10.26 15.19
C PRO A 560 7.30 -10.59 16.66
N ILE A 561 6.24 -11.33 16.95
CA ILE A 561 5.78 -11.63 18.31
C ILE A 561 6.51 -12.86 18.89
N ASP A 562 6.53 -13.95 18.13
CA ASP A 562 7.03 -15.26 18.58
C ASP A 562 7.82 -16.04 17.51
N GLY A 563 8.14 -15.41 16.37
CA GLY A 563 8.96 -16.01 15.32
C GLY A 563 8.28 -17.12 14.50
N LYS A 564 6.97 -17.36 14.67
CA LYS A 564 6.20 -18.29 13.84
C LYS A 564 6.28 -17.91 12.35
N SER A 565 6.30 -18.91 11.49
CA SER A 565 6.21 -18.71 10.03
C SER A 565 4.87 -18.10 9.65
N MET A 566 4.89 -17.13 8.73
CA MET A 566 3.72 -16.55 8.08
C MET A 566 3.58 -17.03 6.62
N GLU A 567 4.40 -18.00 6.20
CA GLU A 567 4.31 -18.62 4.87
C GLU A 567 2.95 -19.26 4.66
N SER A 568 2.37 -19.11 3.47
CA SER A 568 1.00 -19.54 3.15
C SER A 568 -0.14 -18.84 3.92
N ILE A 569 0.15 -17.91 4.85
CA ILE A 569 -0.88 -17.18 5.61
C ILE A 569 -1.30 -15.93 4.85
N THR A 570 -2.60 -15.81 4.55
CA THR A 570 -3.18 -14.71 3.75
C THR A 570 -2.98 -13.37 4.44
N SER A 571 -2.40 -12.39 3.74
CA SER A 571 -2.23 -11.02 4.24
C SER A 571 -2.95 -9.96 3.41
N VAL A 572 -3.36 -8.89 4.07
CA VAL A 572 -3.92 -7.68 3.47
C VAL A 572 -3.02 -6.49 3.83
N LYS A 573 -2.43 -5.87 2.81
CA LYS A 573 -1.59 -4.67 2.96
C LYS A 573 -2.41 -3.40 3.08
N ILE A 574 -2.00 -2.53 3.98
CA ILE A 574 -2.77 -1.38 4.44
C ILE A 574 -2.03 -0.08 4.08
N PHE A 575 -2.38 0.50 2.92
CA PHE A 575 -1.71 1.68 2.37
C PHE A 575 -2.26 3.03 2.86
N HIS A 576 -3.48 3.03 3.43
CA HIS A 576 -4.12 4.20 4.02
C HIS A 576 -4.43 3.94 5.50
N GLY A 577 -3.53 3.22 6.18
CA GLY A 577 -3.67 2.82 7.58
C GLY A 577 -3.60 4.00 8.53
N SER A 578 -4.17 3.83 9.72
CA SER A 578 -4.13 4.85 10.76
C SER A 578 -2.68 5.12 11.22
N GLU A 579 -2.18 6.32 10.92
CA GLU A 579 -0.89 6.82 11.39
C GLU A 579 -1.07 7.72 12.61
N TYR A 580 -0.26 7.52 13.65
CA TYR A 580 -0.29 8.35 14.85
C TYR A 580 1.11 8.89 15.16
N LYS A 581 1.18 10.17 15.50
CA LYS A 581 2.44 10.90 15.74
C LYS A 581 2.54 11.31 17.21
N ALA A 582 3.59 10.86 17.88
CA ALA A 582 3.84 11.14 19.29
C ALA A 582 5.35 11.10 19.59
N ASN A 583 5.82 11.92 20.54
CA ASN A 583 7.20 11.93 21.05
C ASN A 583 8.29 12.05 19.96
N GLY A 584 7.99 12.71 18.83
CA GLY A 584 8.89 12.83 17.67
C GLY A 584 8.95 11.59 16.76
N LYS A 585 8.10 10.59 17.01
CA LYS A 585 7.98 9.33 16.29
C LYS A 585 6.62 9.22 15.59
N VAL A 586 6.49 8.26 14.70
CA VAL A 586 5.24 7.86 14.04
C VAL A 586 5.04 6.36 14.25
N ILE A 587 3.85 5.92 14.63
CA ILE A 587 3.43 4.52 14.53
C ILE A 587 2.47 4.36 13.36
N ARG A 588 2.73 3.38 12.49
CA ARG A 588 1.93 3.04 11.31
C ARG A 588 1.56 1.55 11.34
N TRP A 589 0.28 1.26 11.13
CA TRP A 589 -0.21 -0.09 10.77
C TRP A 589 -0.02 -0.31 9.26
N THR A 590 0.61 -1.41 8.86
CA THR A 590 1.00 -1.66 7.44
C THR A 590 0.40 -2.92 6.83
N GLU A 591 0.04 -3.92 7.64
CA GLU A 591 -0.40 -5.24 7.17
C GLU A 591 -1.23 -5.94 8.26
N VAL A 592 -2.15 -6.81 7.85
CA VAL A 592 -2.81 -7.79 8.72
C VAL A 592 -2.77 -9.16 8.06
N PHE A 593 -2.48 -10.20 8.85
CA PHE A 593 -2.55 -11.61 8.47
C PHE A 593 -3.79 -12.24 9.08
N PHE A 594 -4.49 -13.08 8.32
CA PHE A 594 -5.62 -13.88 8.81
C PHE A 594 -5.14 -15.31 9.00
N LEU A 595 -5.04 -15.73 10.26
CA LEU A 595 -4.54 -17.04 10.67
C LEU A 595 -5.74 -17.99 10.74
N GLU A 596 -6.19 -18.44 9.57
CA GLU A 596 -7.25 -19.46 9.46
C GLU A 596 -6.83 -20.76 10.18
N ASN A 597 -7.81 -21.42 10.80
CA ASN A 597 -7.66 -22.78 11.32
C ASN A 597 -8.06 -23.75 10.19
N ASP A 598 -7.25 -24.77 9.90
CA ASP A 598 -7.25 -25.58 8.65
C ASP A 598 -8.59 -26.30 8.26
N GLU A 599 -9.68 -26.16 9.01
CA GLU A 599 -10.93 -26.92 8.84
C GLU A 599 -12.15 -26.12 8.33
N GLN A 600 -12.10 -24.79 8.18
CA GLN A 600 -13.30 -23.96 7.94
C GLN A 600 -13.35 -23.21 6.59
N HIS A 601 -13.29 -23.96 5.48
CA HIS A 601 -13.81 -23.44 4.21
C HIS A 601 -15.36 -23.33 4.23
N ASN A 602 -15.89 -22.20 3.75
CA ASN A 602 -17.32 -21.83 3.60
C ASN A 602 -17.99 -21.02 4.74
N GLY A 603 -17.27 -20.09 5.38
CA GLY A 603 -17.92 -18.91 5.98
C GLY A 603 -18.35 -17.91 4.89
N LEU A 604 -19.56 -17.34 5.00
CA LEU A 604 -20.06 -16.28 4.10
C LEU A 604 -20.17 -14.94 4.84
N SER A 605 -19.20 -14.67 5.72
CA SER A 605 -19.12 -13.42 6.47
C SER A 605 -18.99 -12.21 5.55
N ASP A 606 -19.58 -11.08 5.95
CA ASP A 606 -19.37 -9.81 5.26
C ASP A 606 -17.95 -9.30 5.57
N PRO A 607 -17.06 -9.13 4.57
CA PRO A 607 -15.71 -8.63 4.80
C PRO A 607 -15.69 -7.24 5.46
N ALA A 608 -16.79 -6.47 5.38
CA ALA A 608 -16.90 -5.17 6.02
C ALA A 608 -16.79 -5.23 7.54
N ASP A 609 -17.39 -6.22 8.21
CA ASP A 609 -17.42 -6.25 9.68
C ASP A 609 -16.08 -6.72 10.27
N HIS A 610 -15.40 -7.68 9.63
CA HIS A 610 -14.01 -8.01 9.95
C HIS A 610 -13.08 -6.80 9.75
N SER A 611 -13.24 -6.01 8.68
CA SER A 611 -12.47 -4.77 8.45
C SER A 611 -12.65 -3.79 9.60
N ARG A 612 -13.91 -3.54 10.01
CA ARG A 612 -14.25 -2.57 11.07
C ARG A 612 -13.70 -2.98 12.43
N LEU A 613 -13.70 -4.27 12.78
CA LEU A 613 -13.08 -4.72 14.03
C LEU A 613 -11.55 -4.57 13.97
N THR A 614 -10.93 -4.97 12.85
CA THR A 614 -9.48 -4.85 12.63
C THR A 614 -9.00 -3.39 12.72
N GLU A 615 -9.72 -2.45 12.10
CA GLU A 615 -9.43 -1.01 12.17
C GLU A 615 -9.51 -0.45 13.60
N ASN A 616 -10.53 -0.85 14.38
CA ASN A 616 -10.70 -0.42 15.77
C ASN A 616 -9.60 -0.99 16.68
N VAL A 617 -9.22 -2.25 16.50
CA VAL A 617 -8.10 -2.91 17.19
C VAL A 617 -6.77 -2.20 16.85
N ALA A 618 -6.50 -1.94 15.57
CA ALA A 618 -5.31 -1.23 15.13
C ALA A 618 -5.18 0.17 15.75
N LYS A 619 -6.30 0.91 15.78
CA LYS A 619 -6.40 2.23 16.39
C LYS A 619 -6.15 2.18 17.90
N ALA A 620 -6.76 1.24 18.63
CA ALA A 620 -6.59 1.09 20.06
C ALA A 620 -5.12 0.78 20.42
N PHE A 621 -4.48 -0.15 19.70
CA PHE A 621 -3.06 -0.49 19.87
C PHE A 621 -2.15 0.71 19.66
N CYS A 622 -2.31 1.42 18.55
CA CYS A 622 -1.49 2.59 18.24
C CYS A 622 -1.65 3.71 19.29
N LEU A 623 -2.87 3.98 19.76
CA LEU A 623 -3.13 5.01 20.75
C LEU A 623 -2.57 4.66 22.14
N ALA A 624 -2.65 3.38 22.55
CA ALA A 624 -2.03 2.91 23.80
C ALA A 624 -0.51 3.04 23.79
N LEU A 625 0.15 2.79 22.64
CA LEU A 625 1.61 2.89 22.52
C LEU A 625 2.13 4.29 22.20
N CYS A 626 1.26 5.27 21.86
CA CYS A 626 1.67 6.65 21.54
C CYS A 626 2.59 7.30 22.60
N PRO A 627 2.31 7.24 23.92
CA PRO A 627 3.19 7.81 24.94
C PRO A 627 4.59 7.18 24.97
N HIS A 628 4.69 5.93 24.51
CA HIS A 628 5.84 5.03 24.69
C HIS A 628 6.73 4.91 23.44
N LEU A 629 6.32 5.45 22.29
CA LEU A 629 7.00 5.25 21.00
C LEU A 629 8.50 5.60 21.02
N LYS A 630 8.89 6.61 21.81
CA LYS A 630 10.31 6.97 21.96
C LYS A 630 11.10 5.86 22.66
N LEU A 631 10.62 5.38 23.81
CA LEU A 631 11.28 4.32 24.59
C LEU A 631 11.33 3.02 23.79
N LEU A 632 10.21 2.62 23.18
CA LEU A 632 10.14 1.45 22.30
C LEU A 632 11.15 1.53 21.14
N LYS A 633 11.37 2.73 20.57
CA LYS A 633 12.36 2.94 19.51
C LYS A 633 13.80 2.85 20.02
N GLU A 634 14.08 3.41 21.20
CA GLU A 634 15.39 3.40 21.85
C GLU A 634 15.79 1.98 22.33
N ASP A 635 14.83 1.17 22.79
CA ASP A 635 14.99 -0.27 23.09
C ASP A 635 15.05 -1.16 21.81
N GLY A 636 14.99 -0.58 20.62
CA GLY A 636 15.11 -1.30 19.34
C GLY A 636 13.84 -2.04 18.87
N MET A 637 12.70 -1.86 19.53
CA MET A 637 11.40 -2.45 19.16
C MET A 637 10.74 -1.68 17.99
N THR A 638 11.40 -1.70 16.82
CA THR A 638 10.95 -0.97 15.61
C THR A 638 9.82 -1.66 14.86
N LYS A 639 9.77 -3.00 14.81
CA LYS A 639 8.67 -3.78 14.22
C LYS A 639 7.88 -4.43 15.35
N LEU A 640 6.58 -4.14 15.41
CA LEU A 640 5.66 -4.66 16.42
C LEU A 640 4.64 -5.60 15.74
N GLY A 641 4.14 -6.58 16.50
CA GLY A 641 2.96 -7.35 16.14
C GLY A 641 1.94 -7.35 17.26
N LEU A 642 0.66 -7.37 16.88
CA LEU A 642 -0.48 -7.65 17.74
C LEU A 642 -1.27 -8.81 17.15
N ARG A 643 -1.28 -9.96 17.82
CA ARG A 643 -2.15 -11.08 17.50
C ARG A 643 -3.39 -11.01 18.37
N VAL A 644 -4.57 -11.15 17.79
CA VAL A 644 -5.86 -11.18 18.50
C VAL A 644 -6.55 -12.50 18.17
N THR A 645 -7.09 -13.15 19.21
CA THR A 645 -7.87 -14.38 19.13
C THR A 645 -9.30 -14.08 19.60
N LEU A 646 -10.26 -14.46 18.77
CA LEU A 646 -11.70 -14.27 18.98
C LEU A 646 -12.39 -15.62 18.73
N ASP A 647 -12.54 -16.41 19.77
CA ASP A 647 -13.18 -17.73 19.77
C ASP A 647 -14.26 -17.77 20.86
N SER A 648 -15.21 -18.73 20.80
CA SER A 648 -16.28 -18.86 21.82
C SER A 648 -15.72 -19.11 23.22
N ASP A 649 -14.59 -19.82 23.28
CA ASP A 649 -13.97 -20.29 24.52
C ASP A 649 -12.73 -19.47 24.88
N GLN A 650 -12.15 -18.72 23.94
CA GLN A 650 -10.92 -17.92 24.13
C GLN A 650 -10.98 -16.56 23.41
N VAL A 651 -11.06 -15.49 24.20
CA VAL A 651 -11.00 -14.10 23.74
C VAL A 651 -9.78 -13.43 24.36
N GLY A 652 -8.86 -12.90 23.54
CA GLY A 652 -7.63 -12.30 24.06
C GLY A 652 -6.67 -11.77 23.00
N TYR A 653 -5.51 -11.28 23.44
CA TYR A 653 -4.45 -10.77 22.55
C TYR A 653 -3.04 -11.13 23.04
N GLN A 654 -2.08 -11.04 22.13
CA GLN A 654 -0.65 -11.18 22.37
C GLN A 654 0.08 -10.07 21.61
N ALA A 655 0.91 -9.28 22.30
CA ALA A 655 1.72 -8.22 21.70
C ALA A 655 3.22 -8.50 21.83
N GLY A 656 4.00 -8.23 20.79
CA GLY A 656 5.44 -8.50 20.82
C GLY A 656 6.27 -7.79 19.75
N SER A 657 7.59 -7.90 19.89
CA SER A 657 8.61 -7.36 19.00
C SER A 657 9.87 -8.22 19.04
N ASN A 658 10.61 -8.29 17.94
CA ASN A 658 11.87 -9.04 17.84
C ASN A 658 11.81 -10.53 18.27
N GLY A 659 10.63 -11.15 18.18
CA GLY A 659 10.37 -12.54 18.59
C GLY A 659 10.17 -12.73 20.10
N GLN A 660 9.86 -11.66 20.84
CA GLN A 660 9.58 -11.67 22.28
C GLN A 660 8.31 -10.86 22.61
N PRO A 661 7.63 -11.13 23.75
CA PRO A 661 6.55 -10.28 24.25
C PRO A 661 7.02 -8.84 24.53
N LEU A 662 6.10 -7.86 24.47
CA LEU A 662 6.42 -6.50 24.90
C LEU A 662 6.68 -6.43 26.42
N PRO A 663 7.56 -5.52 26.90
CA PRO A 663 7.79 -5.32 28.33
C PRO A 663 6.51 -5.06 29.12
N SER A 664 6.39 -5.69 30.29
CA SER A 664 5.18 -5.70 31.12
C SER A 664 4.66 -4.31 31.52
N GLN A 665 5.55 -3.30 31.57
CA GLN A 665 5.20 -1.90 31.84
C GLN A 665 4.19 -1.30 30.87
N TYR A 666 4.07 -1.83 29.65
CA TYR A 666 3.10 -1.36 28.64
C TYR A 666 1.75 -2.09 28.69
N MET A 667 1.65 -3.22 29.41
CA MET A 667 0.48 -4.09 29.35
C MET A 667 -0.76 -3.46 29.98
N ASN A 668 -0.62 -2.65 31.03
CA ASN A 668 -1.75 -1.96 31.66
C ASN A 668 -2.46 -0.99 30.69
N ASP A 669 -1.68 -0.26 29.86
CA ASP A 669 -2.21 0.69 28.88
C ASP A 669 -2.83 -0.04 27.69
N LEU A 670 -2.19 -1.14 27.25
CA LEU A 670 -2.70 -2.03 26.22
C LEU A 670 -4.02 -2.70 26.64
N ASP A 671 -4.11 -3.26 27.84
CA ASP A 671 -5.33 -3.85 28.39
C ASP A 671 -6.46 -2.81 28.43
N SER A 672 -6.17 -1.62 28.99
CA SER A 672 -7.15 -0.52 29.11
C SER A 672 -7.73 -0.08 27.76
N ALA A 673 -6.96 -0.18 26.67
CA ALA A 673 -7.40 0.19 25.33
C ALA A 673 -8.00 -0.97 24.52
N LEU A 674 -7.42 -2.17 24.61
CA LEU A 674 -7.77 -3.32 23.77
C LEU A 674 -8.92 -4.15 24.35
N VAL A 675 -8.95 -4.41 25.67
CA VAL A 675 -9.95 -5.28 26.30
C VAL A 675 -11.38 -4.84 25.97
N PRO A 676 -11.77 -3.55 26.01
CA PRO A 676 -13.12 -3.11 25.64
C PRO A 676 -13.45 -3.33 24.16
N VAL A 677 -12.47 -3.14 23.25
CA VAL A 677 -12.65 -3.29 21.80
C VAL A 677 -12.77 -4.76 21.40
N ILE A 678 -11.91 -5.61 21.96
CA ILE A 678 -11.87 -7.04 21.67
C ILE A 678 -13.15 -7.72 22.17
N HIS A 679 -13.58 -7.48 23.42
CA HIS A 679 -14.84 -8.04 23.93
C HIS A 679 -16.06 -7.45 23.23
N GLY A 680 -16.04 -6.15 22.91
CA GLY A 680 -17.11 -5.50 22.14
C GLY A 680 -17.27 -6.10 20.73
N GLY A 681 -16.17 -6.51 20.10
CA GLY A 681 -16.16 -7.21 18.82
C GLY A 681 -16.55 -8.68 18.92
N ALA A 682 -16.10 -9.40 19.94
CA ALA A 682 -16.48 -10.79 20.19
C ALA A 682 -18.01 -10.95 20.32
N CYS A 683 -18.68 -10.01 20.99
CA CYS A 683 -20.15 -9.98 21.10
C CYS A 683 -20.89 -9.66 19.77
N GLN A 684 -20.18 -9.36 18.68
CA GLN A 684 -20.74 -9.04 17.37
C GLN A 684 -20.44 -10.12 16.31
N LEU A 685 -19.51 -11.04 16.57
CA LEU A 685 -19.20 -12.14 15.66
C LEU A 685 -20.23 -13.26 15.78
N SER A 686 -20.95 -13.54 14.70
CA SER A 686 -21.90 -14.66 14.59
C SER A 686 -21.29 -15.93 13.99
N GLU A 687 -20.04 -15.89 13.52
CA GLU A 687 -19.35 -16.98 12.84
C GLU A 687 -17.91 -17.13 13.32
N GLY A 688 -17.51 -18.36 13.63
CA GLY A 688 -16.13 -18.88 13.60
C GLY A 688 -15.10 -18.38 14.65
N PRO A 689 -14.09 -19.19 14.98
CA PRO A 689 -12.88 -18.71 15.63
C PRO A 689 -12.06 -17.85 14.65
N VAL A 690 -11.82 -16.58 14.99
CA VAL A 690 -11.01 -15.66 14.19
C VAL A 690 -9.68 -15.38 14.90
N ILE A 691 -8.57 -15.71 14.25
CA ILE A 691 -7.23 -15.31 14.68
C ILE A 691 -6.65 -14.35 13.63
N MET A 692 -6.22 -13.17 14.06
CA MET A 692 -5.63 -12.15 13.18
C MET A 692 -4.32 -11.62 13.78
N GLU A 693 -3.33 -11.30 12.94
CA GLU A 693 -2.08 -10.68 13.38
C GLU A 693 -1.77 -9.40 12.60
N LEU A 694 -1.79 -8.27 13.29
CA LEU A 694 -1.57 -6.93 12.75
C LEU A 694 -0.10 -6.52 12.93
N ILE A 695 0.51 -5.98 11.89
CA ILE A 695 1.92 -5.57 11.86
C ILE A 695 2.03 -4.03 11.87
N PHE A 696 2.86 -3.51 12.77
CA PHE A 696 3.09 -2.07 12.95
C PHE A 696 4.58 -1.74 12.94
N TYR A 697 4.92 -0.52 12.54
CA TYR A 697 6.28 0.00 12.57
C TYR A 697 6.36 1.35 13.31
N ILE A 698 7.40 1.51 14.14
CA ILE A 698 7.77 2.79 14.76
C ILE A 698 8.87 3.47 13.94
N LEU A 699 8.58 4.67 13.46
CA LEU A 699 9.39 5.46 12.55
C LEU A 699 9.75 6.83 13.13
N GLU A 700 10.78 7.45 12.58
CA GLU A 700 11.10 8.87 12.83
C GLU A 700 10.08 9.77 12.11
N ASN A 701 9.67 10.86 12.74
CA ASN A 701 8.79 11.84 12.12
C ASN A 701 9.58 12.76 11.17
N ILE A 702 9.65 12.35 9.90
CA ILE A 702 10.20 13.16 8.80
C ILE A 702 9.21 14.29 8.45
N SER A 703 9.77 15.46 8.07
CA SER A 703 9.07 16.70 7.70
C SER A 703 9.16 16.97 6.20
#